data_AF-A0A835IR14-F1
#
_entry.id   AF-A0A835IR14-F1
#
_cell.length_a   1.000
_cell.length_b   1.000
_cell.length_c   1.000
_cell.angle_alpha   90.00
_cell.angle_beta   90.00
_cell.angle_gamma   90.00
#
_symmetry.space_group_name_H-M   'P 1'
#
loop_
_entity.id
_entity.type
_entity.pdbx_description
1 polymer ?
#
loop_
_entity_poly.entity_id
_entity_poly.type
_entity_poly.pdbx_seq_one_letter_code
_entity_poly.pdbx_strand_id
1 'polypeptide(L)'
;MTKALKNFLKKANEDQGLGGVIGLGGSGGTSLISTALKTLPIGVPKVIVSTVASGNTEPYIGTSDLILFPSVVDICGINSVSRVVLSNAGAAVAGMVIGRVSGFRETTRKNEKLTVGITMFGVTTSCVNVVKERLEKEGYETMVFHATGVGGRALEDLVKGGFIQGVLDITTTEVADYVVGGVMACDSSRFDSIIEKKVPLVLSVGALDMVNFGAKHTIPSEFHQRNIYIHNEQVSLMRTTADENKKFAAFIAEKLNKSTSKVHVCLPQSGISALDDLGKPFYDPEATSTLLNELERLVETNEDRQIKAFPYHINDPEFANALVDSFLEISPDISKDFDPRTEEHPRSDQDLCGECISRKDFSGGGTISSTPVDFPEARPETLQRTREILQQLRHQINKGMPIIGAGAGTGISAKFEEAGGVDLIVLYNSGRFRMAGRGSLAGLLPFADANAVVLDMANEVLPVVKEVPVLAGVCGTDPFRRMEYFLKQLESIGFCGVQNFPTVGLFDGNFRQNLEETGMGYNLEVEMIRKAHRMGLLTTPYAFNEDEAISMAEAGADVVVAHMGLTTSGSIGAKTAISLEDSVARVQAIADAAHGVNSSIIVLCHGGPISSPSDAEFVLKRTKEVRGFYGASSLERLPVEQAITSTVKQYKSISIM
;
A
#
# COMPACT_ATOMS: atom_id res chain seq x y z
N MET A 1 -29.09 5.60 -22.59
CA MET A 1 -28.82 4.42 -21.74
C MET A 1 -28.21 4.81 -20.39
N THR A 2 -27.07 5.52 -20.34
CA THR A 2 -26.39 5.94 -19.08
C THR A 2 -27.32 6.52 -18.01
N LYS A 3 -28.16 7.52 -18.36
CA LYS A 3 -29.13 8.12 -17.42
C LYS A 3 -30.15 7.12 -16.88
N ALA A 4 -30.58 6.17 -17.71
CA ALA A 4 -31.52 5.13 -17.29
C ALA A 4 -30.86 4.14 -16.32
N LEU A 5 -29.61 3.73 -16.58
CA LEU A 5 -28.84 2.89 -15.67
C LEU A 5 -28.61 3.58 -14.32
N LYS A 6 -28.28 4.88 -14.32
CA LYS A 6 -28.16 5.68 -13.10
C LYS A 6 -29.44 5.64 -12.26
N ASN A 7 -30.59 5.91 -12.88
CA ASN A 7 -31.87 5.91 -12.17
C ASN A 7 -32.25 4.52 -11.66
N PHE A 8 -31.96 3.47 -12.43
CA PHE A 8 -32.17 2.10 -12.01
C PHE A 8 -31.33 1.74 -10.78
N LEU A 9 -30.03 2.05 -10.80
CA LEU A 9 -29.13 1.79 -9.67
C LEU A 9 -29.49 2.61 -8.43
N LYS A 10 -29.92 3.87 -8.61
CA LYS A 10 -30.41 4.70 -7.51
C LYS A 10 -31.59 4.03 -6.80
N LYS A 11 -32.59 3.60 -7.56
CA LYS A 11 -33.77 2.91 -7.01
C LYS A 11 -33.38 1.60 -6.32
N ALA A 12 -32.53 0.79 -6.95
CA ALA A 12 -32.05 -0.47 -6.36
C ALA A 12 -31.27 -0.27 -5.05
N ASN A 13 -30.54 0.85 -4.92
CA ASN A 13 -29.84 1.21 -3.70
C ASN A 13 -30.80 1.69 -2.60
N GLU A 14 -31.83 2.47 -2.95
CA GLU A 14 -32.88 2.93 -2.03
C GLU A 14 -33.70 1.74 -1.47
N ASP A 15 -33.96 0.73 -2.30
CA ASP A 15 -34.65 -0.51 -1.90
C ASP A 15 -33.77 -1.44 -1.02
N GLN A 16 -32.58 -0.99 -0.58
CA GLN A 16 -31.59 -1.70 0.26
C GLN A 16 -31.11 -3.08 -0.24
N GLY A 17 -31.42 -3.45 -1.48
CA GLY A 17 -31.04 -4.73 -2.08
C GLY A 17 -29.66 -4.75 -2.77
N LEU A 18 -28.93 -3.63 -2.78
CA LEU A 18 -27.70 -3.48 -3.56
C LEU A 18 -26.44 -3.89 -2.79
N GLY A 19 -25.95 -5.12 -3.02
CA GLY A 19 -24.69 -5.61 -2.44
C GLY A 19 -23.43 -5.05 -3.12
N GLY A 20 -23.49 -4.78 -4.42
CA GLY A 20 -22.41 -4.27 -5.26
C GLY A 20 -22.77 -4.32 -6.75
N VAL A 21 -21.97 -3.67 -7.60
CA VAL A 21 -22.20 -3.61 -9.05
C VAL A 21 -20.92 -3.95 -9.81
N ILE A 22 -21.03 -4.85 -10.79
CA ILE A 22 -19.96 -5.18 -11.73
C ILE A 22 -20.42 -4.97 -13.17
N GLY A 23 -19.53 -4.45 -14.01
CA GLY A 23 -19.73 -4.34 -15.45
C GLY A 23 -18.47 -4.70 -16.24
N LEU A 24 -18.59 -4.74 -17.56
CA LEU A 24 -17.46 -4.89 -18.46
C LEU A 24 -17.72 -4.17 -19.78
N GLY A 25 -16.67 -3.71 -20.45
CA GLY A 25 -16.79 -3.17 -21.80
C GLY A 25 -15.54 -2.52 -22.35
N GLY A 26 -15.57 -2.24 -23.65
CA GLY A 26 -14.58 -1.37 -24.28
C GLY A 26 -14.72 0.09 -23.82
N SER A 27 -14.10 1.03 -24.53
CA SER A 27 -14.20 2.48 -24.21
C SER A 27 -15.64 2.97 -24.04
N GLY A 28 -16.52 2.69 -25.01
CA GLY A 28 -17.93 3.10 -24.96
C GLY A 28 -18.72 2.46 -23.81
N GLY A 29 -18.50 1.16 -23.56
CA GLY A 29 -19.13 0.46 -22.43
C GLY A 29 -18.64 0.99 -21.08
N THR A 30 -17.34 1.23 -20.95
CA THR A 30 -16.72 1.80 -19.75
C THR A 30 -17.27 3.20 -19.46
N SER A 31 -17.37 4.07 -20.48
CA SER A 31 -17.97 5.41 -20.35
C SER A 31 -19.43 5.37 -19.87
N LEU A 32 -20.23 4.46 -20.46
CA LEU A 32 -21.64 4.27 -20.09
C LEU A 32 -21.80 3.80 -18.64
N ILE A 33 -21.05 2.76 -18.25
CA ILE A 33 -21.20 2.10 -16.94
C ILE A 33 -20.61 3.00 -15.84
N SER A 34 -19.41 3.53 -16.02
CA SER A 34 -18.72 4.35 -15.02
C SER A 34 -19.54 5.56 -14.58
N THR A 35 -20.15 6.28 -15.52
CA THR A 35 -21.01 7.44 -15.22
C THR A 35 -22.18 7.09 -14.29
N ALA A 36 -22.72 5.87 -14.38
CA ALA A 36 -23.77 5.42 -13.47
C ALA A 36 -23.21 4.93 -12.13
N LEU A 37 -22.16 4.10 -12.15
CA LEU A 37 -21.56 3.50 -10.94
C LEU A 37 -20.97 4.54 -9.99
N LYS A 38 -20.37 5.62 -10.52
CA LYS A 38 -19.82 6.73 -9.71
C LYS A 38 -20.86 7.43 -8.83
N THR A 39 -22.15 7.30 -9.15
CA THR A 39 -23.22 7.97 -8.40
C THR A 39 -23.65 7.18 -7.17
N LEU A 40 -23.17 5.94 -7.03
CA LEU A 40 -23.40 5.13 -5.84
C LEU A 40 -22.49 5.60 -4.70
N PRO A 41 -22.95 5.50 -3.44
CA PRO A 41 -22.14 5.89 -2.28
C PRO A 41 -20.78 5.19 -2.25
N ILE A 42 -19.77 5.89 -1.75
CA ILE A 42 -18.46 5.30 -1.45
C ILE A 42 -18.63 4.12 -0.48
N GLY A 43 -17.88 3.05 -0.71
CA GLY A 43 -17.96 1.80 0.05
C GLY A 43 -18.91 0.76 -0.53
N VAL A 44 -19.82 1.12 -1.45
CA VAL A 44 -20.53 0.12 -2.26
C VAL A 44 -19.56 -0.43 -3.32
N PRO A 45 -19.30 -1.74 -3.38
CA PRO A 45 -18.41 -2.33 -4.37
C PRO A 45 -18.85 -1.99 -5.79
N LYS A 46 -17.97 -1.34 -6.56
CA LYS A 46 -18.24 -0.86 -7.91
C LYS A 46 -17.03 -1.15 -8.81
N VAL A 47 -17.19 -2.07 -9.76
CA VAL A 47 -16.07 -2.60 -10.57
C VAL A 47 -16.44 -2.67 -12.05
N ILE A 48 -15.47 -2.33 -12.92
CA ILE A 48 -15.60 -2.50 -14.37
C ILE A 48 -14.37 -3.22 -14.92
N VAL A 49 -14.57 -4.31 -15.66
CA VAL A 49 -13.51 -4.86 -16.51
C VAL A 49 -13.45 -4.06 -17.80
N SER A 50 -12.39 -3.27 -17.98
CA SER A 50 -12.27 -2.26 -19.03
C SER A 50 -11.06 -2.48 -19.92
N THR A 51 -11.24 -2.32 -21.24
CA THR A 51 -10.13 -2.32 -22.20
C THR A 51 -9.29 -1.04 -22.14
N VAL A 52 -9.78 0.00 -21.45
CA VAL A 52 -9.14 1.31 -21.31
C VAL A 52 -8.76 1.62 -19.86
N ALA A 53 -8.63 0.60 -19.00
CA ALA A 53 -8.16 0.77 -17.62
C ALA A 53 -6.70 1.26 -17.55
N SER A 54 -5.87 0.92 -18.55
CA SER A 54 -4.49 1.38 -18.67
C SER A 54 -4.40 2.60 -19.59
N GLY A 55 -4.65 3.79 -19.05
CA GLY A 55 -4.66 5.05 -19.78
C GLY A 55 -5.15 6.21 -18.92
N ASN A 56 -5.73 7.26 -19.52
CA ASN A 56 -6.39 8.32 -18.76
C ASN A 56 -7.74 7.81 -18.22
N THR A 57 -7.82 7.59 -16.91
CA THR A 57 -8.99 7.00 -16.25
C THR A 57 -9.81 8.00 -15.44
N GLU A 58 -9.34 9.23 -15.26
CA GLU A 58 -10.05 10.26 -14.49
C GLU A 58 -11.51 10.47 -14.98
N PRO A 59 -11.82 10.53 -16.29
CA PRO A 59 -13.21 10.69 -16.74
C PRO A 59 -14.12 9.53 -16.34
N TYR A 60 -13.56 8.34 -16.08
CA TYR A 60 -14.31 7.15 -15.66
C TYR A 60 -14.39 7.04 -14.14
N ILE A 61 -13.29 7.22 -13.41
CA ILE A 61 -13.23 7.00 -11.94
C ILE A 61 -13.63 8.26 -11.16
N GLY A 62 -13.25 9.44 -11.67
CA GLY A 62 -13.41 10.70 -10.97
C GLY A 62 -12.82 10.62 -9.56
N THR A 63 -13.65 10.95 -8.59
CA THR A 63 -13.38 11.00 -7.14
C THR A 63 -13.97 9.80 -6.38
N SER A 64 -14.52 8.83 -7.10
CA SER A 64 -15.12 7.64 -6.51
C SER A 64 -14.08 6.54 -6.22
N ASP A 65 -14.51 5.53 -5.47
CA ASP A 65 -13.85 4.24 -5.27
C ASP A 65 -14.13 3.23 -6.41
N LEU A 66 -14.43 3.70 -7.63
CA LEU A 66 -14.60 2.84 -8.82
C LEU A 66 -13.30 2.15 -9.22
N ILE A 67 -13.33 0.82 -9.31
CA ILE A 67 -12.19 0.02 -9.72
C ILE A 67 -12.32 -0.35 -11.20
N LEU A 68 -11.29 -0.05 -11.98
CA LEU A 68 -11.15 -0.53 -13.35
C LEU A 68 -10.16 -1.70 -13.39
N PHE A 69 -10.65 -2.91 -13.65
CA PHE A 69 -9.80 -4.06 -13.95
C PHE A 69 -9.36 -4.01 -15.41
N PRO A 70 -8.06 -4.00 -15.73
CA PRO A 70 -7.59 -4.10 -17.11
C PRO A 70 -8.02 -5.42 -17.74
N SER A 71 -8.67 -5.36 -18.91
CA SER A 71 -9.09 -6.58 -19.63
C SER A 71 -7.91 -7.35 -20.26
N VAL A 72 -6.73 -6.71 -20.36
CA VAL A 72 -5.49 -7.18 -21.00
C VAL A 72 -5.60 -7.32 -22.53
N VAL A 73 -6.62 -8.03 -22.99
CA VAL A 73 -6.99 -8.16 -24.40
C VAL A 73 -8.35 -7.50 -24.63
N ASP A 74 -8.71 -7.24 -25.88
CA ASP A 74 -10.05 -6.74 -26.20
C ASP A 74 -11.14 -7.74 -25.74
N ILE A 75 -12.29 -7.21 -25.34
CA ILE A 75 -13.41 -8.01 -24.84
C ILE A 75 -14.22 -8.52 -26.03
N CYS A 76 -13.70 -9.57 -26.67
CA CYS A 76 -14.31 -10.20 -27.84
C CYS A 76 -14.37 -11.73 -27.66
N GLY A 77 -15.42 -12.17 -26.95
CA GLY A 77 -15.61 -13.58 -26.61
C GLY A 77 -14.75 -14.09 -25.45
N ILE A 78 -14.91 -15.37 -25.12
CA ILE A 78 -14.17 -16.04 -24.04
C ILE A 78 -13.00 -16.82 -24.64
N ASN A 79 -11.79 -16.40 -24.29
CA ASN A 79 -10.54 -17.04 -24.66
C ASN A 79 -9.72 -17.36 -23.40
N SER A 80 -8.52 -17.92 -23.57
CA SER A 80 -7.65 -18.30 -22.44
C SER A 80 -7.30 -17.11 -21.53
N VAL A 81 -7.12 -15.91 -22.08
CA VAL A 81 -6.81 -14.70 -21.32
C VAL A 81 -8.07 -14.12 -20.67
N SER A 82 -9.13 -13.90 -21.46
CA SER A 82 -10.34 -13.26 -20.94
C SER A 82 -11.04 -14.12 -19.89
N ARG A 83 -10.94 -15.46 -19.97
CA ARG A 83 -11.41 -16.36 -18.91
C ARG A 83 -10.74 -16.08 -17.57
N VAL A 84 -9.42 -15.92 -17.54
CA VAL A 84 -8.66 -15.67 -16.30
C VAL A 84 -8.99 -14.29 -15.75
N VAL A 85 -8.94 -13.27 -16.61
CA VAL A 85 -9.16 -11.87 -16.20
C VAL A 85 -10.58 -11.67 -15.67
N LEU A 86 -11.60 -12.18 -16.37
CA LEU A 86 -12.99 -12.07 -15.93
C LEU A 86 -13.25 -12.87 -14.65
N SER A 87 -12.61 -14.04 -14.48
CA SER A 87 -12.72 -14.83 -13.24
C SER A 87 -12.13 -14.10 -12.04
N ASN A 88 -10.94 -13.50 -12.20
CA ASN A 88 -10.30 -12.72 -11.13
C ASN A 88 -11.14 -11.50 -10.75
N ALA A 89 -11.66 -10.75 -11.73
CA ALA A 89 -12.52 -9.61 -11.46
C ALA A 89 -13.83 -10.01 -10.78
N GLY A 90 -14.44 -11.12 -11.21
CA GLY A 90 -15.63 -11.68 -10.57
C GLY A 90 -15.39 -12.11 -9.13
N ALA A 91 -14.28 -12.81 -8.87
CA ALA A 91 -13.89 -13.23 -7.52
C ALA A 91 -13.60 -12.04 -6.61
N ALA A 92 -12.91 -11.00 -7.12
CA ALA A 92 -12.63 -9.78 -6.38
C ALA A 92 -13.93 -9.08 -5.95
N VAL A 93 -14.89 -8.90 -6.87
CA VAL A 93 -16.19 -8.30 -6.53
C VAL A 93 -16.95 -9.14 -5.52
N ALA A 94 -16.98 -10.46 -5.70
CA ALA A 94 -17.63 -11.35 -4.73
C ALA A 94 -17.03 -11.21 -3.33
N GLY A 95 -15.69 -11.16 -3.23
CA GLY A 95 -14.99 -10.92 -1.96
C GLY A 95 -15.33 -9.57 -1.33
N MET A 96 -15.35 -8.49 -2.12
CA MET A 96 -15.76 -7.16 -1.64
C MET A 96 -17.20 -7.15 -1.12
N VAL A 97 -18.13 -7.78 -1.84
CA VAL A 97 -19.55 -7.85 -1.47
C VAL A 97 -19.73 -8.69 -0.20
N ILE A 98 -19.17 -9.89 -0.15
CA ILE A 98 -19.29 -10.78 1.02
C ILE A 98 -18.64 -10.15 2.24
N GLY A 99 -17.44 -9.58 2.09
CA GLY A 99 -16.71 -8.91 3.17
C GLY A 99 -17.52 -7.74 3.75
N ARG A 100 -18.13 -6.91 2.89
CA ARG A 100 -18.98 -5.80 3.33
C ARG A 100 -20.26 -6.28 4.03
N VAL A 101 -20.95 -7.27 3.48
CA VAL A 101 -22.22 -7.78 4.05
C VAL A 101 -21.97 -8.50 5.37
N SER A 102 -20.85 -9.22 5.50
CA SER A 102 -20.53 -10.02 6.69
C SER A 102 -19.89 -9.18 7.79
N GLY A 103 -19.05 -8.21 7.43
CA GLY A 103 -18.31 -7.36 8.38
C GLY A 103 -19.13 -6.29 9.09
N PHE A 104 -20.30 -5.91 8.56
CA PHE A 104 -21.16 -4.89 9.17
C PHE A 104 -21.94 -5.34 10.41
N ARG A 105 -21.87 -6.62 10.81
CA ARG A 105 -22.60 -7.14 11.98
C ARG A 105 -21.85 -7.00 13.31
N GLU A 106 -20.56 -6.65 13.33
CA GLU A 106 -19.76 -6.63 14.56
C GLU A 106 -18.79 -5.45 14.66
N THR A 107 -19.28 -4.21 14.61
CA THR A 107 -18.64 -3.10 15.32
C THR A 107 -19.71 -2.18 15.89
N THR A 108 -20.05 -2.41 17.16
CA THR A 108 -20.72 -1.39 17.98
C THR A 108 -19.88 -0.12 17.93
N ARG A 109 -20.39 0.93 17.28
CA ARG A 109 -19.86 2.31 17.21
C ARG A 109 -19.46 2.80 18.60
N LYS A 110 -18.20 2.60 18.99
CA LYS A 110 -17.59 3.21 20.17
C LYS A 110 -16.49 4.15 19.69
N ASN A 111 -16.75 5.45 19.82
CA ASN A 111 -15.84 6.58 19.56
C ASN A 111 -15.43 6.83 18.09
N GLU A 112 -16.37 7.07 17.19
CA GLU A 112 -16.04 7.76 15.92
C GLU A 112 -15.82 9.25 16.21
N LYS A 113 -14.62 9.76 15.89
CA LYS A 113 -14.31 11.19 15.94
C LYS A 113 -15.06 11.91 14.82
N LEU A 114 -15.48 13.15 15.04
CA LEU A 114 -15.98 14.00 13.96
C LEU A 114 -14.82 14.31 13.00
N THR A 115 -15.07 14.12 11.71
CA THR A 115 -14.10 14.34 10.63
C THR A 115 -14.31 15.71 9.98
N VAL A 116 -13.22 16.47 9.88
CA VAL A 116 -13.18 17.79 9.23
C VAL A 116 -12.40 17.73 7.93
N GLY A 117 -13.01 18.15 6.84
CA GLY A 117 -12.36 18.29 5.53
C GLY A 117 -11.64 19.63 5.42
N ILE A 118 -10.39 19.63 4.94
CA ILE A 118 -9.55 20.83 4.83
C ILE A 118 -8.97 20.92 3.43
N THR A 119 -9.23 21.99 2.69
CA THR A 119 -8.57 22.23 1.39
C THR A 119 -7.18 22.85 1.59
N MET A 120 -6.24 22.51 0.72
CA MET A 120 -4.84 22.94 0.82
C MET A 120 -4.21 23.16 -0.55
N PHE A 121 -3.30 24.11 -0.63
CA PHE A 121 -2.32 24.22 -1.71
C PHE A 121 -0.90 24.42 -1.14
N GLY A 122 0.13 24.14 -1.93
CA GLY A 122 1.54 24.23 -1.48
C GLY A 122 1.88 25.57 -0.81
N VAL A 123 1.32 26.67 -1.33
CA VAL A 123 1.48 28.07 -0.85
C VAL A 123 0.64 28.43 0.39
N THR A 124 -0.20 27.52 0.85
CA THR A 124 -1.05 27.65 2.07
C THR A 124 -0.78 26.54 3.10
N THR A 125 0.22 25.69 2.83
CA THR A 125 0.58 24.53 3.68
C THR A 125 0.86 24.93 5.12
N SER A 126 1.50 26.08 5.35
CA SER A 126 1.80 26.56 6.71
C SER A 126 0.52 26.78 7.53
N CYS A 127 -0.48 27.45 6.95
CA CYS A 127 -1.80 27.61 7.58
C CYS A 127 -2.45 26.24 7.86
N VAL A 128 -2.51 25.39 6.84
CA VAL A 128 -3.22 24.09 6.91
C VAL A 128 -2.61 23.18 7.97
N ASN A 129 -1.28 23.14 8.09
CA ASN A 129 -0.62 22.31 9.10
C ASN A 129 -0.96 22.75 10.53
N VAL A 130 -1.00 24.06 10.79
CA VAL A 130 -1.38 24.59 12.11
C VAL A 130 -2.85 24.31 12.41
N VAL A 131 -3.74 24.52 11.44
CA VAL A 131 -5.17 24.18 11.56
C VAL A 131 -5.35 22.70 11.86
N LYS A 132 -4.68 21.82 11.10
CA LYS A 132 -4.75 20.37 11.27
C LYS A 132 -4.31 19.96 12.68
N GLU A 133 -3.12 20.39 13.11
CA GLU A 133 -2.59 20.06 14.43
C GLU A 133 -3.53 20.53 15.54
N ARG A 134 -4.13 21.71 15.38
CA ARG A 134 -5.07 22.24 16.35
C ARG A 134 -6.36 21.41 16.40
N LEU A 135 -6.98 21.10 15.26
CA LEU A 135 -8.20 20.26 15.22
C LEU A 135 -7.98 18.87 15.82
N GLU A 136 -6.81 18.27 15.59
CA GLU A 136 -6.46 16.98 16.18
C GLU A 136 -6.37 17.05 17.72
N LYS A 137 -5.85 18.16 18.26
CA LYS A 137 -5.84 18.44 19.72
C LYS A 137 -7.24 18.65 20.28
N GLU A 138 -8.14 19.26 19.51
CA GLU A 138 -9.56 19.43 19.86
C GLU A 138 -10.38 18.13 19.68
N GLY A 139 -9.74 17.03 19.27
CA GLY A 139 -10.36 15.70 19.20
C GLY A 139 -11.00 15.33 17.86
N TYR A 140 -10.86 16.17 16.83
CA TYR A 140 -11.35 15.88 15.48
C TYR A 140 -10.39 14.95 14.72
N GLU A 141 -10.95 14.21 13.76
CA GLU A 141 -10.20 13.63 12.65
C GLU A 141 -10.12 14.64 11.51
N THR A 142 -9.03 14.64 10.74
CA THR A 142 -8.86 15.57 9.61
C THR A 142 -8.58 14.85 8.30
N MET A 143 -9.17 15.35 7.22
CA MET A 143 -8.89 14.91 5.85
C MET A 143 -8.45 16.12 5.02
N VAL A 144 -7.22 16.09 4.51
CA VAL A 144 -6.65 17.21 3.74
C VAL A 144 -6.76 16.92 2.24
N PHE A 145 -7.29 17.89 1.49
CA PHE A 145 -7.55 17.80 0.06
C PHE A 145 -6.71 18.83 -0.68
N HIS A 146 -5.89 18.37 -1.63
CA HIS A 146 -5.13 19.26 -2.49
C HIS A 146 -6.09 19.93 -3.49
N ALA A 147 -6.17 21.27 -3.48
CA ALA A 147 -7.11 22.06 -4.26
C ALA A 147 -6.75 22.13 -5.76
N THR A 148 -6.86 21.00 -6.45
CA THR A 148 -6.49 20.80 -7.86
C THR A 148 -7.70 20.68 -8.79
N GLY A 149 -8.88 21.08 -8.31
CA GLY A 149 -10.18 20.87 -8.95
C GLY A 149 -10.78 19.52 -8.56
N VAL A 150 -9.99 18.45 -8.66
CA VAL A 150 -10.39 17.10 -8.22
C VAL A 150 -10.49 17.02 -6.70
N GLY A 151 -9.61 17.70 -5.96
CA GLY A 151 -9.60 17.68 -4.51
C GLY A 151 -10.85 18.27 -3.87
N GLY A 152 -11.30 19.45 -4.32
CA GLY A 152 -12.55 20.03 -3.85
C GLY A 152 -13.76 19.16 -4.17
N ARG A 153 -13.82 18.55 -5.36
CA ARG A 153 -14.88 17.58 -5.70
C ARG A 153 -14.85 16.35 -4.80
N ALA A 154 -13.67 15.82 -4.48
CA ALA A 154 -13.52 14.67 -3.58
C ALA A 154 -13.99 14.98 -2.16
N LEU A 155 -13.65 16.17 -1.65
CA LEU A 155 -14.14 16.67 -0.37
C LEU A 155 -15.67 16.70 -0.37
N GLU A 156 -16.28 17.29 -1.40
CA GLU A 156 -17.73 17.42 -1.50
C GLU A 156 -18.47 16.09 -1.65
N ASP A 157 -17.92 15.14 -2.40
CA ASP A 157 -18.49 13.80 -2.51
C ASP A 157 -18.45 13.06 -1.15
N LEU A 158 -17.40 13.27 -0.35
CA LEU A 158 -17.30 12.71 1.00
C LEU A 158 -18.24 13.39 2.00
N VAL A 159 -18.46 14.71 1.88
CA VAL A 159 -19.52 15.42 2.62
C VAL A 159 -20.89 14.86 2.24
N LYS A 160 -21.14 14.69 0.94
CA LYS A 160 -22.40 14.12 0.44
C LYS A 160 -22.63 12.69 0.93
N GLY A 161 -21.56 11.90 1.04
CA GLY A 161 -21.54 10.55 1.59
C GLY A 161 -21.65 10.48 3.11
N GLY A 162 -21.56 11.60 3.83
CA GLY A 162 -21.63 11.66 5.29
C GLY A 162 -20.33 11.30 6.01
N PHE A 163 -19.23 11.14 5.29
CA PHE A 163 -17.91 10.85 5.86
C PHE A 163 -17.24 12.08 6.47
N ILE A 164 -17.61 13.28 6.03
CA ILE A 164 -17.11 14.56 6.56
C ILE A 164 -18.28 15.32 7.19
N GLN A 165 -18.12 15.73 8.45
CA GLN A 165 -19.17 16.40 9.23
C GLN A 165 -18.91 17.90 9.42
N GLY A 166 -17.76 18.42 9.00
CA GLY A 166 -17.45 19.85 8.98
C GLY A 166 -16.37 20.17 7.95
N VAL A 167 -16.32 21.42 7.48
CA VAL A 167 -15.38 21.82 6.43
C VAL A 167 -14.66 23.12 6.80
N LEU A 168 -13.34 23.11 6.64
CA LEU A 168 -12.46 24.26 6.62
C LEU A 168 -11.90 24.43 5.20
N ASP A 169 -12.64 25.15 4.37
CA ASP A 169 -12.30 25.43 2.98
C ASP A 169 -11.32 26.62 2.91
N ILE A 170 -10.08 26.38 3.36
CA ILE A 170 -9.03 27.39 3.48
C ILE A 170 -8.53 27.88 2.11
N THR A 171 -8.55 26.99 1.11
CA THR A 171 -7.90 27.18 -0.18
C THR A 171 -8.91 27.00 -1.31
N THR A 172 -9.56 28.10 -1.68
CA THR A 172 -10.60 28.12 -2.72
C THR A 172 -10.05 28.44 -4.13
N THR A 173 -8.75 28.23 -4.37
CA THR A 173 -8.06 28.52 -5.64
C THR A 173 -8.71 27.90 -6.88
N GLU A 174 -9.42 26.78 -6.72
CA GLU A 174 -10.11 26.10 -7.82
C GLU A 174 -11.17 26.99 -8.50
N VAL A 175 -11.69 28.00 -7.78
CA VAL A 175 -12.62 29.02 -8.31
C VAL A 175 -11.89 29.95 -9.29
N ALA A 176 -10.64 30.30 -9.02
CA ALA A 176 -9.86 31.16 -9.92
C ALA A 176 -9.65 30.45 -11.27
N ASP A 177 -9.28 29.17 -11.22
CA ASP A 177 -9.16 28.33 -12.41
C ASP A 177 -10.49 28.17 -13.15
N TYR A 178 -11.61 27.98 -12.45
CA TYR A 178 -12.92 27.88 -13.10
C TYR A 178 -13.32 29.15 -13.84
N VAL A 179 -13.10 30.32 -13.23
CA VAL A 179 -13.52 31.61 -13.79
C VAL A 179 -12.61 32.06 -14.93
N VAL A 180 -11.30 31.80 -14.85
CA VAL A 180 -10.31 32.28 -15.82
C VAL A 180 -9.98 31.24 -16.90
N GLY A 181 -10.17 29.95 -16.62
CA GLY A 181 -9.87 28.84 -17.54
C GLY A 181 -8.53 28.15 -17.27
N GLY A 182 -8.19 27.93 -16.00
CA GLY A 182 -7.02 27.15 -15.57
C GLY A 182 -7.23 25.63 -15.63
N VAL A 183 -6.15 24.87 -15.39
CA VAL A 183 -6.12 23.40 -15.52
C VAL A 183 -6.57 22.65 -14.26
N MET A 184 -6.72 23.34 -13.13
CA MET A 184 -7.12 22.82 -11.82
C MET A 184 -8.49 23.37 -11.38
N ALA A 185 -9.37 23.61 -12.35
CA ALA A 185 -10.69 24.20 -12.11
C ALA A 185 -11.64 23.29 -11.30
N CYS A 186 -12.40 23.92 -10.41
CA CYS A 186 -13.65 23.32 -9.92
C CYS A 186 -14.71 23.33 -11.04
N ASP A 187 -15.87 22.76 -10.76
CA ASP A 187 -17.04 22.95 -11.61
C ASP A 187 -17.99 24.01 -11.02
N SER A 188 -19.08 24.30 -11.74
CA SER A 188 -20.10 25.26 -11.30
C SER A 188 -20.83 24.87 -10.03
N SER A 189 -20.70 23.61 -9.56
CA SER A 189 -21.38 23.11 -8.36
C SER A 189 -20.57 23.24 -7.07
N ARG A 190 -19.35 23.81 -7.15
CA ARG A 190 -18.52 24.04 -5.95
C ARG A 190 -19.33 24.75 -4.84
N PHE A 191 -19.17 24.23 -3.63
CA PHE A 191 -19.84 24.53 -2.37
C PHE A 191 -21.27 23.96 -2.21
N ASP A 192 -21.94 23.53 -3.28
CA ASP A 192 -23.35 23.12 -3.22
C ASP A 192 -23.55 21.93 -2.27
N SER A 193 -22.69 20.91 -2.34
CA SER A 193 -22.84 19.69 -1.51
C SER A 193 -22.70 19.99 -0.02
N ILE A 194 -21.83 20.94 0.34
CA ILE A 194 -21.59 21.38 1.72
C ILE A 194 -22.83 22.08 2.27
N ILE A 195 -23.37 23.00 1.48
CA ILE A 195 -24.57 23.78 1.80
C ILE A 195 -25.79 22.86 1.91
N GLU A 196 -26.00 21.96 0.94
CA GLU A 196 -27.12 21.02 0.91
C GLU A 196 -27.12 20.09 2.13
N LYS A 197 -25.95 19.63 2.57
CA LYS A 197 -25.78 18.76 3.75
C LYS A 197 -25.79 19.51 5.07
N LYS A 198 -25.77 20.84 5.03
CA LYS A 198 -25.78 21.73 6.20
C LYS A 198 -24.68 21.44 7.22
N VAL A 199 -23.51 21.01 6.76
CA VAL A 199 -22.35 20.85 7.64
C VAL A 199 -21.78 22.24 7.98
N PRO A 200 -21.19 22.45 9.18
CA PRO A 200 -20.51 23.69 9.51
C PRO A 200 -19.39 23.98 8.50
N LEU A 201 -19.38 25.20 7.95
CA LEU A 201 -18.42 25.62 6.95
C LEU A 201 -17.67 26.87 7.42
N VAL A 202 -16.35 26.77 7.50
CA VAL A 202 -15.48 27.94 7.53
C VAL A 202 -14.76 28.03 6.19
N LEU A 203 -14.95 29.15 5.48
CA LEU A 203 -14.37 29.40 4.17
C LEU A 203 -13.33 30.52 4.26
N SER A 204 -12.22 30.38 3.55
CA SER A 204 -11.23 31.44 3.34
C SER A 204 -10.91 31.61 1.86
N VAL A 205 -9.89 32.41 1.56
CA VAL A 205 -9.56 32.88 0.20
C VAL A 205 -8.18 32.42 -0.27
N GLY A 206 -7.66 31.35 0.35
CA GLY A 206 -6.29 30.90 0.12
C GLY A 206 -6.01 30.56 -1.34
N ALA A 207 -4.86 31.03 -1.81
CA ALA A 207 -4.38 30.86 -3.17
C ALA A 207 -5.30 31.41 -4.28
N LEU A 208 -6.32 32.23 -4.00
CA LEU A 208 -7.10 32.92 -5.04
C LEU A 208 -6.28 33.96 -5.85
N ASP A 209 -5.02 34.17 -5.48
CA ASP A 209 -4.05 34.97 -6.22
C ASP A 209 -3.50 34.28 -7.47
N MET A 210 -3.80 33.01 -7.71
CA MET A 210 -3.22 32.25 -8.83
C MET A 210 -4.24 31.46 -9.65
N VAL A 211 -3.95 31.38 -10.95
CA VAL A 211 -4.56 30.45 -11.90
C VAL A 211 -3.50 29.45 -12.35
N ASN A 212 -3.83 28.17 -12.32
CA ASN A 212 -2.89 27.10 -12.66
C ASN A 212 -2.90 26.79 -14.16
N PHE A 213 -1.71 26.68 -14.73
CA PHE A 213 -1.48 26.13 -16.06
C PHE A 213 -0.40 25.04 -16.03
N GLY A 214 -0.27 24.33 -17.13
CA GLY A 214 0.82 23.38 -17.34
C GLY A 214 2.18 24.06 -17.55
N ALA A 215 3.07 23.38 -18.26
CA ALA A 215 4.34 23.94 -18.68
C ALA A 215 4.14 25.27 -19.41
N LYS A 216 5.09 26.22 -19.29
CA LYS A 216 4.96 27.59 -19.82
C LYS A 216 4.48 27.68 -21.28
N HIS A 217 4.89 26.74 -22.12
CA HIS A 217 4.53 26.70 -23.54
C HIS A 217 3.06 26.27 -23.80
N THR A 218 2.38 25.73 -22.80
CA THR A 218 0.96 25.31 -22.86
C THR A 218 -0.01 26.42 -22.48
N ILE A 219 0.49 27.54 -21.94
CA ILE A 219 -0.34 28.68 -21.53
C ILE A 219 -1.03 29.26 -22.80
N PRO A 220 -2.35 29.52 -22.78
CA PRO A 220 -3.06 30.17 -23.88
C PRO A 220 -2.43 31.52 -24.27
N SER A 221 -2.42 31.84 -25.57
CA SER A 221 -1.72 33.02 -26.10
C SER A 221 -2.23 34.35 -25.53
N GLU A 222 -3.51 34.44 -25.19
CA GLU A 222 -4.12 35.60 -24.52
C GLU A 222 -3.54 35.90 -23.13
N PHE A 223 -2.91 34.91 -22.48
CA PHE A 223 -2.32 35.06 -21.14
C PHE A 223 -0.80 35.22 -21.15
N HIS A 224 -0.13 35.19 -22.31
CA HIS A 224 1.35 35.25 -22.37
C HIS A 224 1.97 36.53 -21.78
N GLN A 225 1.22 37.64 -21.76
CA GLN A 225 1.67 38.93 -21.21
C GLN A 225 1.34 39.11 -19.72
N ARG A 226 0.72 38.11 -19.08
CA ARG A 226 0.38 38.16 -17.66
C ARG A 226 1.61 37.88 -16.79
N ASN A 227 1.50 38.20 -15.50
CA ASN A 227 2.55 37.87 -14.53
C ASN A 227 2.54 36.35 -14.28
N ILE A 228 3.51 35.65 -14.86
CA ILE A 228 3.66 34.20 -14.78
C ILE A 228 4.82 33.83 -13.85
N TYR A 229 4.54 33.00 -12.85
CA TYR A 229 5.52 32.36 -11.99
C TYR A 229 5.70 30.90 -12.41
N ILE A 230 6.92 30.49 -12.75
CA ILE A 230 7.24 29.11 -13.12
C ILE A 230 7.52 28.34 -11.83
N HIS A 231 6.57 27.52 -11.39
CA HIS A 231 6.75 26.71 -10.18
C HIS A 231 7.69 25.53 -10.43
N ASN A 232 7.49 24.83 -11.55
CA ASN A 232 8.39 23.79 -12.05
C ASN A 232 8.22 23.62 -13.58
N GLU A 233 8.91 22.65 -14.18
CA GLU A 233 8.84 22.42 -15.64
C GLU A 233 7.43 22.09 -16.16
N GLN A 234 6.57 21.53 -15.31
CA GLN A 234 5.22 21.06 -15.66
C GLN A 234 4.10 22.01 -15.20
N VAL A 235 4.38 22.97 -14.32
CA VAL A 235 3.37 23.82 -13.70
C VAL A 235 3.81 25.28 -13.69
N SER A 236 2.96 26.14 -14.26
CA SER A 236 3.09 27.60 -14.24
C SER A 236 1.88 28.20 -13.55
N LEU A 237 2.10 29.22 -12.74
CA LEU A 237 1.06 29.95 -12.03
C LEU A 237 0.92 31.33 -12.68
N MET A 238 -0.31 31.79 -12.90
CA MET A 238 -0.61 33.12 -13.40
C MET A 238 -1.26 33.97 -12.30
N ARG A 239 -0.70 35.16 -12.02
CA ARG A 239 -1.27 36.07 -11.02
C ARG A 239 -2.64 36.58 -11.46
N THR A 240 -3.65 36.43 -10.60
CA THR A 240 -5.00 36.98 -10.80
C THR A 240 -5.01 38.50 -10.63
N THR A 241 -5.90 39.16 -11.37
CA THR A 241 -6.10 40.62 -11.35
C THR A 241 -7.23 41.02 -10.41
N ALA A 242 -7.31 42.31 -10.05
CA ALA A 242 -8.41 42.85 -9.25
C ALA A 242 -9.79 42.54 -9.87
N ASP A 243 -9.96 42.68 -11.19
CA ASP A 243 -11.24 42.40 -11.85
C ASP A 243 -11.62 40.92 -11.89
N GLU A 244 -10.64 40.01 -11.98
CA GLU A 244 -10.88 38.58 -11.83
C GLU A 244 -11.28 38.25 -10.38
N ASN A 245 -10.63 38.88 -9.39
CA ASN A 245 -10.98 38.73 -7.97
C ASN A 245 -12.42 39.16 -7.65
N LYS A 246 -12.94 40.22 -8.29
CA LYS A 246 -14.38 40.57 -8.19
C LYS A 246 -15.29 39.44 -8.66
N LYS A 247 -14.89 38.73 -9.72
CA LYS A 247 -15.67 37.59 -10.26
C LYS A 247 -15.59 36.38 -9.32
N PHE A 248 -14.45 36.15 -8.67
CA PHE A 248 -14.32 35.08 -7.67
C PHE A 248 -15.22 35.36 -6.46
N ALA A 249 -15.20 36.60 -5.95
CA ALA A 249 -16.10 37.04 -4.88
C ALA A 249 -17.58 36.86 -5.28
N ALA A 250 -17.95 37.23 -6.51
CA ALA A 250 -19.31 37.02 -7.00
C ALA A 250 -19.71 35.54 -7.05
N PHE A 251 -18.84 34.65 -7.54
CA PHE A 251 -19.10 33.21 -7.57
C PHE A 251 -19.31 32.65 -6.15
N ILE A 252 -18.41 32.98 -5.22
CA ILE A 252 -18.48 32.51 -3.82
C ILE A 252 -19.74 33.06 -3.15
N ALA A 253 -20.01 34.36 -3.27
CA ALA A 253 -21.17 34.99 -2.65
C ALA A 253 -22.49 34.45 -3.18
N GLU A 254 -22.61 34.18 -4.49
CA GLU A 254 -23.81 33.59 -5.08
C GLU A 254 -24.14 32.23 -4.45
N LYS A 255 -23.12 31.44 -4.11
CA LYS A 255 -23.26 30.15 -3.44
C LYS A 255 -23.62 30.33 -1.97
N LEU A 256 -22.84 31.11 -1.22
CA LEU A 256 -23.03 31.28 0.21
C LEU A 256 -24.35 31.96 0.58
N ASN A 257 -24.87 32.86 -0.26
CA ASN A 257 -26.16 33.52 -0.02
C ASN A 257 -27.34 32.54 -0.13
N LYS A 258 -27.18 31.41 -0.80
CA LYS A 258 -28.16 30.31 -0.84
C LYS A 258 -28.04 29.37 0.37
N SER A 259 -27.02 29.55 1.22
CA SER A 259 -26.82 28.69 2.37
C SER A 259 -27.87 28.89 3.45
N THR A 260 -28.33 27.76 3.98
CA THR A 260 -29.17 27.68 5.19
C THR A 260 -28.42 27.00 6.34
N SER A 261 -27.11 26.82 6.20
CA SER A 261 -26.21 26.27 7.21
C SER A 261 -25.37 27.36 7.84
N LYS A 262 -24.75 27.05 8.98
CA LYS A 262 -23.81 27.96 9.63
C LYS A 262 -22.53 28.08 8.79
N VAL A 263 -22.20 29.30 8.40
CA VAL A 263 -21.05 29.64 7.57
C VAL A 263 -20.29 30.82 8.18
N HIS A 264 -18.99 30.65 8.40
CA HIS A 264 -18.09 31.77 8.67
C HIS A 264 -17.13 31.94 7.50
N VAL A 265 -16.99 33.18 7.01
CA VAL A 265 -15.96 33.53 6.02
C VAL A 265 -14.85 34.30 6.74
N CYS A 266 -13.65 33.72 6.76
CA CYS A 266 -12.49 34.30 7.42
C CYS A 266 -11.53 34.89 6.37
N LEU A 267 -11.28 36.19 6.46
CA LEU A 267 -10.56 36.97 5.45
C LEU A 267 -9.20 37.47 6.02
N PRO A 268 -8.05 37.03 5.48
CA PRO A 268 -6.74 37.51 5.89
C PRO A 268 -6.36 38.79 5.13
N GLN A 269 -6.21 39.91 5.84
CA GLN A 269 -5.98 41.23 5.23
C GLN A 269 -4.58 41.44 4.67
N SER A 270 -3.57 40.70 5.15
CA SER A 270 -2.17 40.96 4.79
C SER A 270 -1.67 40.15 3.59
N GLY A 271 -2.43 39.15 3.14
CA GLY A 271 -2.13 38.35 1.95
C GLY A 271 -2.72 36.94 2.00
N ILE A 272 -2.91 36.36 0.81
CA ILE A 272 -3.70 35.13 0.62
C ILE A 272 -2.90 33.90 0.18
N SER A 273 -1.57 34.03 0.05
CA SER A 273 -0.68 32.90 -0.29
C SER A 273 0.78 33.20 0.03
N ALA A 274 1.64 32.19 0.11
CA ALA A 274 3.09 32.39 0.25
C ALA A 274 3.76 33.18 -0.90
N LEU A 275 3.06 33.38 -2.03
CA LEU A 275 3.51 34.23 -3.13
C LEU A 275 2.90 35.64 -3.08
N ASP A 276 1.83 35.84 -2.30
CA ASP A 276 1.16 37.12 -2.05
C ASP A 276 1.56 37.70 -0.69
N ASP A 277 2.86 37.98 -0.54
CA ASP A 277 3.43 38.58 0.68
C ASP A 277 4.53 39.58 0.29
N LEU A 278 4.87 40.52 1.16
CA LEU A 278 5.77 41.64 0.86
C LEU A 278 7.08 41.16 0.22
N GLY A 279 7.35 41.61 -1.01
CA GLY A 279 8.54 41.25 -1.78
C GLY A 279 8.47 39.90 -2.51
N LYS A 280 7.31 39.23 -2.49
CA LYS A 280 7.06 37.99 -3.26
C LYS A 280 6.47 38.29 -4.64
N PRO A 281 6.59 37.35 -5.60
CA PRO A 281 6.24 37.60 -7.01
C PRO A 281 4.78 37.97 -7.28
N PHE A 282 3.86 37.53 -6.42
CA PHE A 282 2.41 37.74 -6.56
C PHE A 282 1.87 38.73 -5.53
N TYR A 283 2.72 39.47 -4.82
CA TYR A 283 2.24 40.49 -3.88
C TYR A 283 1.47 41.59 -4.60
N ASP A 284 0.17 41.66 -4.35
CA ASP A 284 -0.73 42.67 -4.91
C ASP A 284 -1.82 43.04 -3.89
N PRO A 285 -1.55 44.03 -3.01
CA PRO A 285 -2.51 44.45 -2.00
C PRO A 285 -3.78 45.08 -2.59
N GLU A 286 -3.76 45.58 -3.83
CA GLU A 286 -4.94 46.10 -4.51
C GLU A 286 -5.89 44.96 -4.90
N ALA A 287 -5.35 43.90 -5.50
CA ALA A 287 -6.13 42.71 -5.84
C ALA A 287 -6.71 42.04 -4.58
N THR A 288 -5.89 41.89 -3.53
CA THR A 288 -6.32 41.30 -2.26
C THR A 288 -7.40 42.16 -1.59
N SER A 289 -7.20 43.47 -1.44
CA SER A 289 -8.22 44.37 -0.89
C SER A 289 -9.52 44.35 -1.70
N THR A 290 -9.43 44.31 -3.04
CA THR A 290 -10.60 44.18 -3.93
C THR A 290 -11.38 42.90 -3.64
N LEU A 291 -10.71 41.76 -3.50
CA LEU A 291 -11.35 40.48 -3.20
C LEU A 291 -12.10 40.54 -1.85
N LEU A 292 -11.44 41.03 -0.81
CA LEU A 292 -12.01 41.06 0.54
C LEU A 292 -13.22 42.00 0.63
N ASN A 293 -13.09 43.22 0.08
CA ASN A 293 -14.16 44.21 0.09
C ASN A 293 -15.38 43.74 -0.72
N GLU A 294 -15.17 43.05 -1.86
CA GLU A 294 -16.28 42.51 -2.64
C GLU A 294 -16.99 41.36 -1.91
N LEU A 295 -16.26 40.48 -1.19
CA LEU A 295 -16.89 39.45 -0.36
C LEU A 295 -17.70 40.07 0.77
N GLU A 296 -17.16 41.07 1.47
CA GLU A 296 -17.88 41.83 2.50
C GLU A 296 -19.15 42.51 1.96
N ARG A 297 -19.11 43.00 0.72
CA ARG A 297 -20.24 43.67 0.08
C ARG A 297 -21.31 42.70 -0.44
N LEU A 298 -20.91 41.54 -0.97
CA LEU A 298 -21.80 40.64 -1.71
C LEU A 298 -22.39 39.52 -0.84
N VAL A 299 -21.69 39.07 0.20
CA VAL A 299 -22.19 38.03 1.09
C VAL A 299 -23.15 38.68 2.10
N GLU A 300 -24.41 38.26 2.07
CA GLU A 300 -25.45 38.78 2.95
C GLU A 300 -25.25 38.23 4.37
N THR A 301 -24.94 39.03 5.37
CA THR A 301 -24.72 38.51 6.74
C THR A 301 -26.02 38.33 7.52
N ASN A 302 -26.07 37.28 8.36
CA ASN A 302 -27.15 37.01 9.31
C ASN A 302 -26.61 36.20 10.51
N GLU A 303 -27.49 35.69 11.38
CA GLU A 303 -27.07 34.93 12.56
C GLU A 303 -26.27 33.67 12.22
N ASP A 304 -26.57 33.00 11.11
CA ASP A 304 -25.91 31.78 10.66
C ASP A 304 -24.76 32.05 9.68
N ARG A 305 -24.68 33.25 9.07
CA ARG A 305 -23.66 33.59 8.07
C ARG A 305 -22.91 34.87 8.45
N GLN A 306 -21.64 34.73 8.83
CA GLN A 306 -20.80 35.85 9.25
C GLN A 306 -19.55 35.99 8.38
N ILE A 307 -19.07 37.22 8.24
CA ILE A 307 -17.75 37.54 7.70
C ILE A 307 -16.89 38.09 8.83
N LYS A 308 -15.65 37.60 8.92
CA LYS A 308 -14.65 38.04 9.89
C LYS A 308 -13.35 38.38 9.16
N ALA A 309 -12.96 39.65 9.21
CA ALA A 309 -11.68 40.12 8.69
C ALA A 309 -10.62 40.11 9.79
N PHE A 310 -9.42 39.61 9.49
CA PHE A 310 -8.32 39.48 10.42
C PHE A 310 -7.06 40.20 9.90
N PRO A 311 -6.33 40.94 10.76
CA PRO A 311 -5.16 41.73 10.37
C PRO A 311 -3.90 40.84 10.23
N TYR A 312 -4.03 39.69 9.59
CA TYR A 312 -2.99 38.66 9.46
C TYR A 312 -2.83 38.25 7.99
N HIS A 313 -1.68 37.66 7.69
CA HIS A 313 -1.45 36.92 6.45
C HIS A 313 -2.02 35.51 6.62
N ILE A 314 -2.50 34.88 5.53
CA ILE A 314 -3.13 33.55 5.62
C ILE A 314 -2.26 32.50 6.32
N ASN A 315 -0.94 32.58 6.14
CA ASN A 315 0.03 31.63 6.70
C ASN A 315 0.51 31.99 8.11
N ASP A 316 0.01 33.07 8.72
CA ASP A 316 0.31 33.39 10.10
C ASP A 316 -0.40 32.40 11.04
N PRO A 317 0.27 31.88 12.07
CA PRO A 317 -0.34 30.97 13.04
C PRO A 317 -1.60 31.55 13.71
N GLU A 318 -1.65 32.85 13.93
CA GLU A 318 -2.79 33.57 14.49
C GLU A 318 -4.02 33.45 13.59
N PHE A 319 -3.86 33.53 12.27
CA PHE A 319 -4.95 33.33 11.32
C PHE A 319 -5.43 31.88 11.30
N ALA A 320 -4.49 30.92 11.31
CA ALA A 320 -4.80 29.50 11.40
C ALA A 320 -5.59 29.18 12.68
N ASN A 321 -5.24 29.79 13.81
CA ASN A 321 -6.02 29.66 15.03
C ASN A 321 -7.41 30.30 14.88
N ALA A 322 -7.51 31.52 14.36
CA ALA A 322 -8.80 32.19 14.15
C ALA A 322 -9.77 31.41 13.25
N LEU A 323 -9.26 30.66 12.26
CA LEU A 323 -10.04 29.73 11.45
C LEU A 323 -10.67 28.61 12.30
N VAL A 324 -9.89 27.98 13.18
CA VAL A 324 -10.38 26.92 14.07
C VAL A 324 -11.34 27.49 15.13
N ASP A 325 -11.05 28.66 15.71
CA ASP A 325 -11.98 29.32 16.64
C ASP A 325 -13.34 29.55 15.96
N SER A 326 -13.30 30.09 14.74
CA SER A 326 -14.51 30.32 13.95
C SER A 326 -15.25 29.03 13.60
N PHE A 327 -14.55 27.89 13.46
CA PHE A 327 -15.15 26.58 13.22
C PHE A 327 -15.81 26.01 14.47
N LEU A 328 -15.15 26.13 15.63
CA LEU A 328 -15.68 25.65 16.92
C LEU A 328 -16.92 26.42 17.36
N GLU A 329 -17.01 27.73 17.05
CA GLU A 329 -18.20 28.54 17.34
C GLU A 329 -19.48 28.06 16.64
N ILE A 330 -19.34 27.50 15.42
CA ILE A 330 -20.47 27.06 14.59
C ILE A 330 -20.68 25.54 14.61
N SER A 331 -19.74 24.80 15.18
CA SER A 331 -19.82 23.34 15.28
C SER A 331 -20.57 22.92 16.55
N PRO A 332 -21.35 21.83 16.49
CA PRO A 332 -22.02 21.31 17.68
C PRO A 332 -20.99 20.81 18.72
N ASP A 333 -21.31 21.02 19.99
CA ASP A 333 -20.46 20.67 21.14
C ASP A 333 -20.30 19.13 21.22
N ILE A 334 -19.06 18.63 21.08
CA ILE A 334 -18.72 17.19 21.10
C ILE A 334 -19.27 16.49 22.36
N SER A 335 -19.53 17.27 23.43
CA SER A 335 -19.96 16.78 24.73
C SER A 335 -21.47 16.60 24.94
N LYS A 336 -22.36 17.09 24.05
CA LYS A 336 -23.80 17.17 24.40
C LYS A 336 -24.85 16.58 23.43
N ASP A 337 -24.59 16.38 22.14
CA ASP A 337 -25.69 16.11 21.19
C ASP A 337 -25.52 14.89 20.25
N PHE A 338 -24.97 13.77 20.74
CA PHE A 338 -25.10 12.49 20.03
C PHE A 338 -26.21 11.62 20.63
N ASP A 339 -27.48 11.87 20.26
CA ASP A 339 -28.53 10.83 20.28
C ASP A 339 -28.71 10.29 18.85
N PRO A 340 -28.30 9.05 18.54
CA PRO A 340 -28.43 8.49 17.19
C PRO A 340 -29.89 8.13 16.82
N ARG A 341 -30.90 8.59 17.57
CA ARG A 341 -32.31 8.21 17.37
C ARG A 341 -33.15 9.35 16.81
N THR A 342 -33.00 9.61 15.52
CA THR A 342 -34.10 10.17 14.72
C THR A 342 -33.91 9.82 13.24
N GLU A 343 -34.12 8.54 12.90
CA GLU A 343 -34.76 8.16 11.63
C GLU A 343 -35.70 6.98 11.92
N GLU A 344 -36.99 7.20 11.68
CA GLU A 344 -38.04 6.21 11.86
C GLU A 344 -37.91 5.10 10.80
N HIS A 345 -37.55 3.89 11.25
CA HIS A 345 -37.79 2.68 10.47
C HIS A 345 -39.11 2.02 10.90
N PRO A 346 -40.00 1.67 9.96
CA PRO A 346 -41.24 0.99 10.29
C PRO A 346 -40.93 -0.44 10.75
N ARG A 347 -41.42 -0.80 11.93
CA ARG A 347 -41.41 -2.17 12.45
C ARG A 347 -42.20 -3.08 11.52
N SER A 348 -41.59 -4.16 11.05
CA SER A 348 -42.31 -5.32 10.53
C SER A 348 -42.22 -6.45 11.56
N ASP A 349 -43.33 -6.69 12.25
CA ASP A 349 -43.61 -7.97 12.88
C ASP A 349 -43.65 -9.07 11.81
N GLN A 350 -42.93 -10.16 12.03
CA GLN A 350 -43.42 -11.53 11.82
C GLN A 350 -42.34 -12.54 12.24
N ASP A 351 -42.54 -13.09 13.43
CA ASP A 351 -42.20 -14.48 13.73
C ASP A 351 -42.81 -15.37 12.65
N LEU A 352 -42.06 -16.35 12.14
CA LEU A 352 -42.56 -17.68 11.80
C LEU A 352 -41.40 -18.67 11.54
N CYS A 353 -41.34 -19.64 12.45
CA CYS A 353 -40.99 -21.06 12.29
C CYS A 353 -39.56 -21.46 11.89
N GLY A 354 -38.91 -22.16 12.81
CA GLY A 354 -37.67 -22.90 12.55
C GLY A 354 -37.90 -24.30 11.99
N GLU A 355 -36.80 -24.92 11.57
CA GLU A 355 -36.51 -26.33 11.80
C GLU A 355 -35.02 -26.64 11.61
N CYS A 356 -34.59 -27.64 12.36
CA CYS A 356 -33.25 -28.15 12.61
C CYS A 356 -32.38 -28.46 11.37
N ILE A 357 -31.05 -28.40 11.54
CA ILE A 357 -30.15 -29.54 11.28
C ILE A 357 -28.93 -29.45 12.24
N SER A 358 -28.60 -30.62 12.78
CA SER A 358 -27.78 -30.95 13.94
C SER A 358 -26.29 -30.59 13.87
N ARG A 359 -25.77 -30.01 14.96
CA ARG A 359 -24.34 -30.09 15.33
C ARG A 359 -24.04 -31.49 15.87
N LYS A 360 -23.06 -32.17 15.29
CA LYS A 360 -22.45 -33.38 15.84
C LYS A 360 -21.17 -32.99 16.57
N ASP A 361 -21.13 -33.32 17.85
CA ASP A 361 -19.97 -33.24 18.72
C ASP A 361 -18.84 -34.15 18.24
N PHE A 362 -17.62 -33.61 18.25
CA PHE A 362 -16.41 -34.39 18.47
C PHE A 362 -15.62 -33.73 19.60
N SER A 363 -15.80 -34.26 20.81
CA SER A 363 -14.91 -34.05 21.94
C SER A 363 -13.85 -35.16 21.96
N GLY A 364 -12.57 -34.79 22.09
CA GLY A 364 -11.54 -35.65 22.69
C GLY A 364 -10.24 -35.75 21.89
N GLY A 365 -9.20 -35.07 22.38
CA GLY A 365 -7.81 -35.27 21.95
C GLY A 365 -6.96 -34.04 22.22
N GLY A 366 -6.40 -33.94 23.43
CA GLY A 366 -5.65 -32.77 23.88
C GLY A 366 -4.39 -32.48 23.07
N THR A 367 -4.15 -31.20 22.79
CA THR A 367 -2.79 -30.65 22.65
C THR A 367 -2.84 -29.18 23.01
N ILE A 368 -1.84 -28.75 23.77
CA ILE A 368 -1.71 -27.46 24.44
C ILE A 368 -1.94 -26.30 23.45
N SER A 369 -3.03 -25.56 23.65
CA SER A 369 -3.25 -24.27 23.00
C SER A 369 -2.48 -23.22 23.78
N SER A 370 -1.27 -22.86 23.33
CA SER A 370 -0.66 -21.61 23.77
C SER A 370 -1.54 -20.43 23.34
N THR A 371 -1.84 -19.58 24.31
CA THR A 371 -2.65 -18.36 24.20
C THR A 371 -2.03 -17.30 23.26
N PRO A 372 -2.82 -16.31 22.80
CA PRO A 372 -2.46 -15.38 21.71
C PRO A 372 -1.52 -14.23 22.14
N VAL A 373 -0.33 -14.55 22.67
CA VAL A 373 0.67 -13.55 23.10
C VAL A 373 1.87 -13.48 22.13
N ASP A 374 2.22 -14.56 21.44
CA ASP A 374 3.47 -14.63 20.66
C ASP A 374 3.39 -13.94 19.27
N PHE A 375 2.18 -13.80 18.71
CA PHE A 375 1.96 -13.33 17.34
C PHE A 375 0.97 -12.16 17.27
N PRO A 376 1.30 -10.99 17.86
CA PRO A 376 0.37 -9.86 17.97
C PRO A 376 0.00 -9.22 16.63
N GLU A 377 0.82 -9.43 15.60
CA GLU A 377 0.67 -8.80 14.28
C GLU A 377 0.28 -9.80 13.18
N ALA A 378 0.08 -11.07 13.54
CA ALA A 378 -0.16 -12.12 12.58
C ALA A 378 -1.62 -12.17 12.10
N ARG A 379 -1.80 -12.28 10.79
CA ARG A 379 -3.09 -12.67 10.21
C ARG A 379 -3.37 -14.14 10.55
N PRO A 380 -4.60 -14.51 10.95
CA PRO A 380 -4.92 -15.90 11.30
C PRO A 380 -4.57 -16.91 10.21
N GLU A 381 -4.81 -16.54 8.94
CA GLU A 381 -4.51 -17.38 7.77
C GLU A 381 -3.01 -17.63 7.60
N THR A 382 -2.19 -16.58 7.76
CA THR A 382 -0.71 -16.69 7.65
C THR A 382 -0.16 -17.57 8.75
N LEU A 383 -0.61 -17.36 9.99
CA LEU A 383 -0.19 -18.18 11.13
C LEU A 383 -0.63 -19.64 10.97
N GLN A 384 -1.84 -19.88 10.46
CA GLN A 384 -2.32 -21.22 10.17
C GLN A 384 -1.48 -21.89 9.08
N ARG A 385 -1.20 -21.20 7.98
CA ARG A 385 -0.34 -21.70 6.89
C ARG A 385 1.05 -22.07 7.39
N THR A 386 1.69 -21.21 8.20
CA THR A 386 3.01 -21.48 8.79
C THR A 386 2.98 -22.71 9.69
N ARG A 387 1.93 -22.87 10.52
CA ARG A 387 1.75 -24.06 11.35
C ARG A 387 1.60 -25.34 10.52
N GLU A 388 0.83 -25.29 9.44
CA GLU A 388 0.66 -26.42 8.52
C GLU A 388 1.98 -26.81 7.85
N ILE A 389 2.75 -25.82 7.37
CA ILE A 389 4.09 -26.07 6.81
C ILE A 389 5.00 -26.70 7.86
N LEU A 390 5.08 -26.16 9.07
CA LEU A 390 5.93 -26.73 10.13
C LEU A 390 5.53 -28.13 10.55
N GLN A 391 4.23 -28.44 10.54
CA GLN A 391 3.73 -29.80 10.77
C GLN A 391 4.19 -30.75 9.66
N GLN A 392 4.14 -30.33 8.39
CA GLN A 392 4.63 -31.12 7.26
C GLN A 392 6.14 -31.37 7.37
N LEU A 393 6.94 -30.35 7.66
CA LEU A 393 8.39 -30.51 7.87
C LEU A 393 8.68 -31.49 9.02
N ARG A 394 8.01 -31.32 10.17
CA ARG A 394 8.18 -32.25 11.29
C ARG A 394 7.75 -33.67 10.96
N HIS A 395 6.74 -33.84 10.12
CA HIS A 395 6.33 -35.16 9.63
C HIS A 395 7.40 -35.84 8.78
N GLN A 396 8.07 -35.10 7.90
CA GLN A 396 9.21 -35.62 7.12
C GLN A 396 10.35 -36.05 8.04
N ILE A 397 10.69 -35.21 9.02
CA ILE A 397 11.73 -35.50 10.02
C ILE A 397 11.40 -36.78 10.80
N ASN A 398 10.14 -36.94 11.23
CA ASN A 398 9.68 -38.13 11.96
C ASN A 398 9.72 -39.41 11.10
N LYS A 399 9.65 -39.29 9.77
CA LYS A 399 9.85 -40.40 8.84
C LYS A 399 11.33 -40.70 8.55
N GLY A 400 12.25 -39.95 9.15
CA GLY A 400 13.69 -40.07 8.89
C GLY A 400 14.11 -39.52 7.52
N MET A 401 13.28 -38.69 6.89
CA MET A 401 13.63 -38.00 5.64
C MET A 401 14.22 -36.62 5.94
N PRO A 402 15.33 -36.24 5.27
CA PRO A 402 15.91 -34.92 5.43
C PRO A 402 15.02 -33.86 4.81
N ILE A 403 14.94 -32.69 5.44
CA ILE A 403 14.30 -31.51 4.86
C ILE A 403 15.21 -30.93 3.78
N ILE A 404 14.68 -30.73 2.58
CA ILE A 404 15.40 -30.12 1.47
C ILE A 404 14.79 -28.76 1.16
N GLY A 405 15.57 -27.70 1.39
CA GLY A 405 15.26 -26.36 0.88
C GLY A 405 16.03 -26.09 -0.41
N ALA A 406 15.41 -25.41 -1.38
CA ALA A 406 16.06 -25.03 -2.64
C ALA A 406 16.00 -23.51 -2.90
N GLY A 407 17.07 -22.97 -3.48
CA GLY A 407 17.08 -21.60 -3.98
C GLY A 407 16.85 -21.56 -5.48
N ALA A 408 15.74 -20.97 -5.93
CA ALA A 408 15.40 -20.84 -7.34
C ALA A 408 15.65 -19.43 -7.89
N GLY A 409 16.41 -19.35 -8.97
CA GLY A 409 16.67 -18.14 -9.74
C GLY A 409 15.70 -17.89 -10.90
N THR A 410 14.95 -18.91 -11.32
CA THR A 410 13.99 -18.83 -12.42
C THR A 410 12.76 -19.70 -12.17
N GLY A 411 11.64 -19.41 -12.86
CA GLY A 411 10.42 -20.22 -12.76
C GLY A 411 10.58 -21.68 -13.20
N ILE A 412 11.43 -21.97 -14.18
CA ILE A 412 11.67 -23.36 -14.61
C ILE A 412 12.40 -24.15 -13.51
N SER A 413 13.35 -23.53 -12.82
CA SER A 413 14.04 -24.15 -11.69
C SER A 413 13.05 -24.48 -10.57
N ALA A 414 12.28 -23.49 -10.12
CA ALA A 414 11.30 -23.69 -9.05
C ALA A 414 10.27 -24.80 -9.39
N LYS A 415 9.80 -24.84 -10.64
CA LYS A 415 8.87 -25.87 -11.12
C LYS A 415 9.46 -27.28 -11.05
N PHE A 416 10.73 -27.44 -11.42
CA PHE A 416 11.38 -28.75 -11.40
C PHE A 416 11.95 -29.12 -10.03
N GLU A 417 12.25 -28.15 -9.18
CA GLU A 417 12.50 -28.38 -7.75
C GLU A 417 11.25 -28.92 -7.05
N GLU A 418 10.07 -28.33 -7.30
CA GLU A 418 8.78 -28.86 -6.83
C GLU A 418 8.52 -30.27 -7.37
N ALA A 419 8.72 -30.51 -8.67
CA ALA A 419 8.57 -31.85 -9.24
C ALA A 419 9.56 -32.88 -8.66
N GLY A 420 10.71 -32.40 -8.15
CA GLY A 420 11.71 -33.21 -7.45
C GLY A 420 11.36 -33.50 -5.99
N GLY A 421 10.29 -32.91 -5.45
CA GLY A 421 9.85 -33.11 -4.07
C GLY A 421 10.61 -32.28 -3.04
N VAL A 422 11.07 -31.07 -3.41
CA VAL A 422 11.63 -30.11 -2.46
C VAL A 422 10.59 -29.73 -1.39
N ASP A 423 11.01 -29.49 -0.14
CA ASP A 423 10.12 -29.11 0.94
C ASP A 423 9.88 -27.59 1.02
N LEU A 424 10.88 -26.78 0.64
CA LEU A 424 10.83 -25.32 0.69
C LEU A 424 11.57 -24.72 -0.52
N ILE A 425 11.06 -23.61 -1.07
CA ILE A 425 11.77 -22.82 -2.10
C ILE A 425 12.03 -21.40 -1.59
N VAL A 426 13.20 -20.83 -1.85
CA VAL A 426 13.48 -19.40 -1.62
C VAL A 426 13.90 -18.69 -2.90
N LEU A 427 13.45 -17.44 -3.04
CA LEU A 427 13.77 -16.57 -4.16
C LEU A 427 14.61 -15.38 -3.69
N TYR A 428 15.70 -15.10 -4.40
CA TYR A 428 16.48 -13.88 -4.21
C TYR A 428 17.38 -13.59 -5.42
N ASN A 429 17.89 -12.37 -5.47
CA ASN A 429 18.70 -11.84 -6.57
C ASN A 429 19.90 -12.74 -6.96
N SER A 430 20.64 -13.32 -6.00
CA SER A 430 21.74 -14.23 -6.32
C SER A 430 21.30 -15.50 -7.06
N GLY A 431 20.07 -15.99 -6.87
CA GLY A 431 19.52 -17.06 -7.70
C GLY A 431 19.43 -16.62 -9.16
N ARG A 432 18.74 -15.51 -9.41
CA ARG A 432 18.59 -14.95 -10.76
C ARG A 432 19.95 -14.65 -11.40
N PHE A 433 20.90 -14.10 -10.65
CA PHE A 433 22.24 -13.79 -11.15
C PHE A 433 23.06 -15.03 -11.48
N ARG A 434 22.96 -16.10 -10.68
CA ARG A 434 23.58 -17.40 -11.02
C ARG A 434 23.05 -17.94 -12.34
N MET A 435 21.73 -17.85 -12.54
CA MET A 435 21.09 -18.30 -13.78
C MET A 435 21.39 -17.39 -14.98
N ALA A 436 21.81 -16.15 -14.73
CA ALA A 436 22.42 -15.29 -15.74
C ALA A 436 23.93 -15.55 -15.97
N GLY A 437 24.51 -16.59 -15.36
CA GLY A 437 25.92 -16.95 -15.49
C GLY A 437 26.86 -16.02 -14.73
N ARG A 438 26.46 -15.53 -13.54
CA ARG A 438 27.30 -14.73 -12.63
C ARG A 438 27.57 -15.49 -11.33
N GLY A 439 28.59 -15.07 -10.59
CA GLY A 439 28.92 -15.66 -9.29
C GLY A 439 27.91 -15.29 -8.20
N SER A 440 27.76 -16.14 -7.17
CA SER A 440 26.78 -15.94 -6.09
C SER A 440 26.93 -14.61 -5.34
N LEU A 441 28.17 -14.11 -5.20
CA LEU A 441 28.44 -12.84 -4.52
C LEU A 441 27.94 -11.61 -5.28
N ALA A 442 27.58 -11.73 -6.55
CA ALA A 442 27.03 -10.61 -7.30
C ALA A 442 25.75 -10.04 -6.65
N GLY A 443 24.98 -10.85 -5.93
CA GLY A 443 23.79 -10.37 -5.21
C GLY A 443 24.08 -9.54 -3.96
N LEU A 444 25.33 -9.53 -3.48
CA LEU A 444 25.75 -8.71 -2.33
C LEU A 444 26.34 -7.36 -2.75
N LEU A 445 26.53 -7.15 -4.05
CA LEU A 445 27.16 -5.97 -4.63
C LEU A 445 26.11 -5.02 -5.22
N PRO A 446 26.45 -3.72 -5.43
CA PRO A 446 25.51 -2.70 -5.90
C PRO A 446 25.19 -2.82 -7.40
N PHE A 447 24.82 -4.02 -7.85
CA PHE A 447 24.40 -4.31 -9.21
C PHE A 447 22.88 -4.24 -9.39
N ALA A 448 22.13 -4.43 -8.31
CA ALA A 448 20.68 -4.22 -8.28
C ALA A 448 20.18 -4.05 -6.84
N ASP A 449 19.00 -3.45 -6.69
CA ASP A 449 18.22 -3.52 -5.46
C ASP A 449 17.69 -4.96 -5.27
N ALA A 450 18.19 -5.65 -4.25
CA ALA A 450 17.83 -7.03 -3.96
C ALA A 450 16.35 -7.20 -3.60
N ASN A 451 15.79 -6.26 -2.84
CA ASN A 451 14.40 -6.27 -2.39
C ASN A 451 13.44 -6.00 -3.57
N ALA A 452 13.82 -5.15 -4.52
CA ALA A 452 13.05 -4.98 -5.75
C ALA A 452 13.12 -6.23 -6.64
N VAL A 453 14.29 -6.85 -6.77
CA VAL A 453 14.48 -8.05 -7.59
C VAL A 453 13.63 -9.22 -7.11
N VAL A 454 13.51 -9.45 -5.79
CA VAL A 454 12.67 -10.55 -5.27
C VAL A 454 11.18 -10.32 -5.56
N LEU A 455 10.69 -9.06 -5.54
CA LEU A 455 9.33 -8.74 -5.95
C LEU A 455 9.09 -9.06 -7.44
N ASP A 456 10.04 -8.72 -8.30
CA ASP A 456 9.97 -9.07 -9.73
C ASP A 456 9.97 -10.59 -9.94
N MET A 457 10.83 -11.31 -9.22
CA MET A 457 10.93 -12.78 -9.31
C MET A 457 9.64 -13.48 -8.88
N ALA A 458 8.85 -12.87 -7.99
CA ALA A 458 7.58 -13.43 -7.56
C ALA A 458 6.64 -13.72 -8.74
N ASN A 459 6.61 -12.84 -9.74
CA ASN A 459 5.78 -12.99 -10.94
C ASN A 459 6.23 -14.17 -11.85
N GLU A 460 7.50 -14.57 -11.76
CA GLU A 460 8.04 -15.67 -12.55
C GLU A 460 7.80 -17.03 -11.87
N VAL A 461 7.76 -17.06 -10.54
CA VAL A 461 7.82 -18.30 -9.76
C VAL A 461 6.48 -18.65 -9.11
N LEU A 462 5.82 -17.72 -8.42
CA LEU A 462 4.58 -18.03 -7.69
C LEU A 462 3.48 -18.59 -8.61
N PRO A 463 3.34 -18.18 -9.89
CA PRO A 463 2.35 -18.78 -10.78
C PRO A 463 2.65 -20.22 -11.20
N VAL A 464 3.90 -20.69 -11.11
CA VAL A 464 4.32 -22.01 -11.61
C VAL A 464 4.49 -23.07 -10.52
N VAL A 465 4.77 -22.65 -9.28
CA VAL A 465 4.79 -23.52 -8.08
C VAL A 465 3.37 -23.66 -7.53
N LYS A 466 2.96 -24.86 -7.11
CA LYS A 466 1.56 -25.16 -6.76
C LYS A 466 1.37 -25.57 -5.30
N GLU A 467 2.26 -26.38 -4.77
CA GLU A 467 2.09 -27.05 -3.48
C GLU A 467 3.19 -26.66 -2.50
N VAL A 468 4.41 -26.40 -3.01
CA VAL A 468 5.57 -26.12 -2.16
C VAL A 468 5.54 -24.67 -1.65
N PRO A 469 5.83 -24.44 -0.36
CA PRO A 469 5.95 -23.10 0.18
C PRO A 469 7.14 -22.34 -0.41
N VAL A 470 6.87 -21.11 -0.86
CA VAL A 470 7.87 -20.21 -1.45
C VAL A 470 8.15 -19.05 -0.51
N LEU A 471 9.43 -18.81 -0.22
CA LEU A 471 9.95 -17.77 0.66
C LEU A 471 10.68 -16.68 -0.12
N ALA A 472 10.72 -15.48 0.44
CA ALA A 472 11.46 -14.35 -0.11
C ALA A 472 12.78 -14.15 0.64
N GLY A 473 13.89 -14.04 -0.09
CA GLY A 473 15.12 -13.49 0.45
C GLY A 473 15.02 -11.98 0.55
N VAL A 474 15.17 -11.47 1.77
CA VAL A 474 15.05 -10.06 2.13
C VAL A 474 16.41 -9.51 2.53
N CYS A 475 16.80 -8.39 1.93
CA CYS A 475 17.94 -7.59 2.39
C CYS A 475 17.52 -6.80 3.63
N GLY A 476 17.76 -7.36 4.81
CA GLY A 476 17.34 -6.77 6.10
C GLY A 476 18.07 -5.47 6.46
N THR A 477 19.23 -5.22 5.85
CA THR A 477 20.05 -4.01 6.06
C THR A 477 19.76 -2.87 5.09
N ASP A 478 18.78 -3.03 4.19
CA ASP A 478 18.45 -2.02 3.18
C ASP A 478 17.94 -0.71 3.84
N PRO A 479 18.71 0.40 3.75
CA PRO A 479 18.39 1.63 4.48
C PRO A 479 17.21 2.39 3.87
N PHE A 480 16.74 2.01 2.68
CA PHE A 480 15.64 2.69 1.97
C PHE A 480 14.31 1.94 2.12
N ARG A 481 14.28 0.82 2.86
CA ARG A 481 13.07 0.02 3.07
C ARG A 481 12.57 0.12 4.49
N ARG A 482 11.27 0.42 4.61
CA ARG A 482 10.53 0.27 5.86
C ARG A 482 10.15 -1.20 6.01
N MET A 483 10.94 -1.98 6.77
CA MET A 483 10.84 -3.44 6.82
C MET A 483 9.44 -3.96 7.13
N GLU A 484 8.72 -3.35 8.07
CA GLU A 484 7.34 -3.76 8.40
C GLU A 484 6.39 -3.68 7.20
N TYR A 485 6.48 -2.60 6.41
CA TYR A 485 5.66 -2.45 5.21
C TYR A 485 6.08 -3.43 4.12
N PHE A 486 7.39 -3.63 3.95
CA PHE A 486 7.92 -4.55 2.95
C PHE A 486 7.53 -6.00 3.25
N LEU A 487 7.59 -6.43 4.52
CA LEU A 487 7.12 -7.75 4.93
C LEU A 487 5.62 -7.93 4.66
N LYS A 488 4.79 -6.92 4.94
CA LYS A 488 3.35 -6.94 4.61
C LYS A 488 3.11 -7.05 3.09
N GLN A 489 3.95 -6.37 2.31
CA GLN A 489 3.90 -6.48 0.85
C GLN A 489 4.23 -7.91 0.39
N LEU A 490 5.28 -8.54 0.91
CA LEU A 490 5.64 -9.93 0.58
C LEU A 490 4.53 -10.92 0.97
N GLU A 491 3.96 -10.73 2.16
CA GLU A 491 2.82 -11.50 2.67
C GLU A 491 1.58 -11.37 1.76
N SER A 492 1.31 -10.17 1.23
CA SER A 492 0.20 -9.91 0.30
C SER A 492 0.41 -10.49 -1.09
N ILE A 493 1.67 -10.56 -1.55
CA ILE A 493 2.04 -11.16 -2.84
C ILE A 493 1.87 -12.69 -2.81
N GLY A 494 1.96 -13.31 -1.63
CA GLY A 494 1.69 -14.73 -1.43
C GLY A 494 2.89 -15.55 -0.95
N PHE A 495 4.02 -14.91 -0.64
CA PHE A 495 5.14 -15.59 0.01
C PHE A 495 4.72 -16.16 1.37
N CYS A 496 5.20 -17.36 1.69
CA CYS A 496 4.90 -18.04 2.96
C CYS A 496 5.79 -17.57 4.10
N GLY A 497 6.93 -16.96 3.76
CA GLY A 497 8.01 -16.74 4.69
C GLY A 497 9.17 -15.96 4.09
N VAL A 498 10.19 -15.76 4.92
CA VAL A 498 11.37 -14.98 4.56
C VAL A 498 12.68 -15.62 5.02
N GLN A 499 13.76 -15.23 4.34
CA GLN A 499 15.15 -15.53 4.68
C GLN A 499 15.96 -14.23 4.58
N ASN A 500 16.97 -14.04 5.44
CA ASN A 500 17.90 -12.91 5.35
C ASN A 500 18.90 -13.13 4.21
N PHE A 501 18.54 -12.70 3.00
CA PHE A 501 19.46 -12.70 1.87
C PHE A 501 19.14 -11.56 0.92
N PRO A 502 20.12 -10.77 0.44
CA PRO A 502 21.55 -10.79 0.79
C PRO A 502 21.83 -10.55 2.27
N THR A 503 22.88 -11.20 2.79
CA THR A 503 23.26 -11.13 4.21
C THR A 503 24.68 -10.63 4.38
N VAL A 504 24.89 -9.78 5.39
CA VAL A 504 26.23 -9.31 5.78
C VAL A 504 27.07 -10.39 6.45
N GLY A 505 26.46 -11.50 6.84
CA GLY A 505 27.12 -12.71 7.34
C GLY A 505 28.20 -13.27 6.39
N LEU A 506 28.10 -12.96 5.09
CA LEU A 506 29.08 -13.37 4.07
C LEU A 506 30.27 -12.39 3.89
N PHE A 507 30.25 -11.22 4.54
CA PHE A 507 31.39 -10.31 4.60
C PHE A 507 32.23 -10.61 5.84
N ASP A 508 33.55 -10.42 5.73
CA ASP A 508 34.52 -10.59 6.82
C ASP A 508 35.49 -9.41 6.95
N GLY A 509 36.41 -9.51 7.90
CA GLY A 509 37.49 -8.57 8.14
C GLY A 509 37.02 -7.14 8.43
N ASN A 510 37.87 -6.18 8.05
CA ASN A 510 37.61 -4.76 8.27
C ASN A 510 36.34 -4.29 7.52
N PHE A 511 36.01 -4.89 6.37
CA PHE A 511 34.80 -4.49 5.63
C PHE A 511 33.52 -4.85 6.41
N ARG A 512 33.42 -6.07 6.93
CA ARG A 512 32.31 -6.45 7.82
C ARG A 512 32.23 -5.56 9.05
N GLN A 513 33.37 -5.30 9.70
CA GLN A 513 33.40 -4.43 10.88
C GLN A 513 32.85 -3.03 10.57
N ASN A 514 33.25 -2.42 9.45
CA ASN A 514 32.72 -1.11 9.05
C ASN A 514 31.20 -1.15 8.76
N LEU A 515 30.67 -2.24 8.20
CA LEU A 515 29.21 -2.38 8.00
C LEU A 515 28.47 -2.41 9.34
N GLU A 516 28.97 -3.17 10.32
CA GLU A 516 28.40 -3.21 11.67
C GLU A 516 28.43 -1.82 12.33
N GLU A 517 29.58 -1.13 12.27
CA GLU A 517 29.78 0.18 12.91
C GLU A 517 28.98 1.33 12.24
N THR A 518 28.57 1.17 10.99
CA THR A 518 27.87 2.21 10.20
C THR A 518 26.38 1.94 10.01
N GLY A 519 25.80 1.03 10.79
CA GLY A 519 24.36 0.78 10.80
C GLY A 519 23.86 -0.12 9.67
N MET A 520 24.72 -0.98 9.12
CA MET A 520 24.36 -2.06 8.18
C MET A 520 24.73 -3.42 8.77
N GLY A 521 24.58 -3.56 10.08
CA GLY A 521 24.99 -4.75 10.84
C GLY A 521 24.00 -5.91 10.76
N TYR A 522 24.47 -7.10 11.12
CA TYR A 522 23.65 -8.33 11.09
C TYR A 522 22.45 -8.28 12.04
N ASN A 523 22.51 -7.47 13.10
CA ASN A 523 21.38 -7.26 14.01
C ASN A 523 20.12 -6.69 13.31
N LEU A 524 20.28 -5.95 12.20
CA LEU A 524 19.12 -5.51 11.41
C LEU A 524 18.44 -6.68 10.67
N GLU A 525 19.22 -7.69 10.27
CA GLU A 525 18.68 -8.93 9.71
C GLU A 525 17.93 -9.73 10.78
N VAL A 526 18.49 -9.82 11.99
CA VAL A 526 17.82 -10.44 13.15
C VAL A 526 16.50 -9.72 13.46
N GLU A 527 16.48 -8.39 13.46
CA GLU A 527 15.26 -7.61 13.67
C GLU A 527 14.23 -7.79 12.55
N MET A 528 14.67 -7.92 11.29
CA MET A 528 13.80 -8.25 10.17
C MET A 528 13.13 -9.62 10.39
N ILE A 529 13.90 -10.64 10.81
CA ILE A 529 13.36 -11.97 11.15
C ILE A 529 12.38 -11.89 12.32
N ARG A 530 12.70 -11.13 13.38
CA ARG A 530 11.80 -10.93 14.53
C ARG A 530 10.45 -10.34 14.11
N LYS A 531 10.47 -9.34 13.22
CA LYS A 531 9.24 -8.75 12.67
C LYS A 531 8.45 -9.76 11.85
N ALA A 532 9.11 -10.52 10.97
CA ALA A 532 8.45 -11.54 10.17
C ALA A 532 7.82 -12.64 11.06
N HIS A 533 8.52 -13.10 12.08
CA HIS A 533 7.99 -14.05 13.07
C HIS A 533 6.73 -13.50 13.75
N ARG A 534 6.76 -12.25 14.26
CA ARG A 534 5.59 -11.63 14.91
C ARG A 534 4.37 -11.48 13.99
N MET A 535 4.60 -11.40 12.68
CA MET A 535 3.57 -11.42 11.63
C MET A 535 3.08 -12.83 11.26
N GLY A 536 3.65 -13.88 11.87
CA GLY A 536 3.29 -15.28 11.62
C GLY A 536 3.86 -15.85 10.32
N LEU A 537 4.76 -15.13 9.64
CA LEU A 537 5.48 -15.65 8.46
C LEU A 537 6.46 -16.74 8.88
N LEU A 538 6.64 -17.75 8.03
CA LEU A 538 7.71 -18.72 8.20
C LEU A 538 9.08 -18.04 8.10
N THR A 539 10.01 -18.36 8.99
CA THR A 539 11.33 -17.73 9.04
C THR A 539 12.44 -18.76 8.94
N THR A 540 13.32 -18.60 7.94
CA THR A 540 14.39 -19.56 7.64
C THR A 540 15.78 -18.91 7.47
N PRO A 541 16.26 -18.10 8.44
CA PRO A 541 17.50 -17.34 8.29
C PRO A 541 18.78 -18.18 8.16
N TYR A 542 19.78 -17.58 7.53
CA TYR A 542 21.18 -18.02 7.57
C TYR A 542 21.88 -17.49 8.81
N ALA A 543 22.64 -18.35 9.50
CA ALA A 543 23.57 -18.01 10.57
C ALA A 543 24.96 -18.59 10.28
N PHE A 544 26.02 -17.86 10.61
CA PHE A 544 27.41 -18.20 10.27
C PHE A 544 28.26 -18.61 11.47
N ASN A 545 27.77 -18.37 12.69
CA ASN A 545 28.40 -18.72 13.96
C ASN A 545 27.32 -18.91 15.06
N GLU A 546 27.76 -19.33 16.24
CA GLU A 546 26.93 -19.62 17.40
C GLU A 546 26.13 -18.40 17.90
N ASP A 547 26.75 -17.22 17.94
CA ASP A 547 26.10 -15.98 18.42
C ASP A 547 24.96 -15.53 17.49
N GLU A 548 25.18 -15.62 16.18
CA GLU A 548 24.16 -15.35 15.16
C GLU A 548 23.03 -16.39 15.23
N ALA A 549 23.35 -17.66 15.52
CA ALA A 549 22.37 -18.73 15.69
C ALA A 549 21.46 -18.51 16.91
N ILE A 550 22.06 -18.13 18.04
CA ILE A 550 21.35 -17.73 19.26
C ILE A 550 20.43 -16.55 18.96
N SER A 551 20.97 -15.50 18.32
CA SER A 551 20.20 -14.29 18.00
C SER A 551 19.00 -14.57 17.08
N MET A 552 19.16 -15.44 16.09
CA MET A 552 18.07 -15.85 15.20
C MET A 552 17.03 -16.71 15.92
N ALA A 553 17.46 -17.63 16.79
CA ALA A 553 16.54 -18.42 17.61
C ALA A 553 15.74 -17.54 18.59
N GLU A 554 16.38 -16.55 19.23
CA GLU A 554 15.72 -15.56 20.09
C GLU A 554 14.76 -14.64 19.33
N ALA A 555 15.03 -14.38 18.04
CA ALA A 555 14.13 -13.64 17.17
C ALA A 555 12.87 -14.45 16.78
N GLY A 556 12.82 -15.74 17.09
CA GLY A 556 11.70 -16.62 16.76
C GLY A 556 11.87 -17.36 15.44
N ALA A 557 13.10 -17.54 14.96
CA ALA A 557 13.35 -18.33 13.74
C ALA A 557 12.71 -19.73 13.84
N ASP A 558 11.97 -20.14 12.81
CA ASP A 558 11.40 -21.49 12.74
C ASP A 558 12.43 -22.52 12.26
N VAL A 559 13.31 -22.08 11.35
CA VAL A 559 14.43 -22.85 10.81
C VAL A 559 15.70 -21.99 10.87
N VAL A 560 16.82 -22.54 11.33
CA VAL A 560 18.14 -21.92 11.19
C VAL A 560 18.97 -22.70 10.18
N VAL A 561 19.53 -21.99 9.20
CA VAL A 561 20.39 -22.57 8.17
C VAL A 561 21.84 -22.25 8.48
N ALA A 562 22.58 -23.24 9.00
CA ALA A 562 24.00 -23.15 9.31
C ALA A 562 24.82 -22.99 8.02
N HIS A 563 25.36 -21.80 7.78
CA HIS A 563 25.97 -21.41 6.51
C HIS A 563 27.50 -21.44 6.57
N MET A 564 28.12 -22.36 5.82
CA MET A 564 29.58 -22.59 5.80
C MET A 564 30.34 -21.72 4.78
N GLY A 565 29.80 -20.54 4.44
CA GLY A 565 30.35 -19.67 3.39
C GLY A 565 30.05 -20.14 1.96
N LEU A 566 30.76 -19.58 0.97
CA LEU A 566 30.47 -19.78 -0.46
C LEU A 566 30.74 -21.22 -0.92
N THR A 567 29.84 -21.75 -1.76
CA THR A 567 30.02 -23.06 -2.39
C THR A 567 31.19 -23.07 -3.37
N THR A 568 32.09 -24.04 -3.23
CA THR A 568 33.36 -24.09 -3.99
C THR A 568 33.28 -24.78 -5.35
N SER A 569 32.20 -25.52 -5.62
CA SER A 569 32.05 -26.33 -6.85
C SER A 569 31.54 -25.54 -8.07
N GLY A 570 31.86 -26.05 -9.27
CA GLY A 570 31.40 -25.52 -10.57
C GLY A 570 32.37 -24.55 -11.26
N SER A 571 31.93 -24.00 -12.39
CA SER A 571 32.75 -23.11 -13.25
C SER A 571 33.04 -21.73 -12.63
N ILE A 572 32.22 -21.29 -11.67
CA ILE A 572 32.29 -19.99 -10.99
C ILE A 572 32.24 -20.16 -9.45
N GLY A 573 32.78 -21.27 -8.91
CA GLY A 573 32.84 -21.55 -7.46
C GLY A 573 34.01 -20.84 -6.74
N ALA A 574 33.92 -20.66 -5.43
CA ALA A 574 35.02 -20.11 -4.62
C ALA A 574 36.19 -21.10 -4.49
N LYS A 575 37.44 -20.61 -4.38
CA LYS A 575 38.64 -21.45 -4.21
C LYS A 575 39.07 -21.65 -2.76
N THR A 576 38.54 -20.83 -1.85
CA THR A 576 38.81 -20.83 -0.42
C THR A 576 37.65 -21.45 0.31
N ALA A 577 37.84 -22.64 0.90
CA ALA A 577 36.88 -23.23 1.83
C ALA A 577 37.57 -23.99 2.95
N ILE A 578 36.84 -24.09 4.06
CA ILE A 578 37.09 -25.05 5.13
C ILE A 578 36.92 -26.48 4.60
N SER A 579 37.50 -27.46 5.30
CA SER A 579 37.32 -28.87 4.95
C SER A 579 35.88 -29.33 5.23
N LEU A 580 35.48 -30.46 4.64
CA LEU A 580 34.17 -31.04 4.89
C LEU A 580 34.05 -31.51 6.36
N GLU A 581 35.13 -32.03 6.93
CA GLU A 581 35.25 -32.39 8.34
C GLU A 581 35.09 -31.19 9.26
N ASP A 582 35.75 -30.06 8.97
CA ASP A 582 35.60 -28.83 9.76
C ASP A 582 34.18 -28.27 9.66
N SER A 583 33.52 -28.47 8.52
CA SER A 583 32.12 -28.08 8.31
C SER A 583 31.18 -28.85 9.25
N VAL A 584 31.45 -30.14 9.52
CA VAL A 584 30.68 -30.93 10.49
C VAL A 584 30.72 -30.28 11.87
N ALA A 585 31.92 -29.94 12.35
CA ALA A 585 32.09 -29.36 13.68
C ALA A 585 31.39 -28.00 13.81
N ARG A 586 31.51 -27.14 12.79
CA ARG A 586 30.87 -25.81 12.77
C ARG A 586 29.35 -25.88 12.65
N VAL A 587 28.83 -26.74 11.77
CA VAL A 587 27.39 -26.97 11.66
C VAL A 587 26.83 -27.47 13.00
N GLN A 588 27.53 -28.40 13.67
CA GLN A 588 27.11 -28.89 14.98
C GLN A 588 27.08 -27.77 16.02
N ALA A 589 28.12 -26.92 16.08
CA ALA A 589 28.19 -25.83 17.05
C ALA A 589 27.02 -24.83 16.86
N ILE A 590 26.72 -24.45 15.62
CA ILE A 590 25.56 -23.60 15.29
C ILE A 590 24.24 -24.27 15.68
N ALA A 591 24.10 -25.57 15.41
CA ALA A 591 22.91 -26.33 15.77
C ALA A 591 22.71 -26.38 17.29
N ASP A 592 23.75 -26.73 18.05
CA ASP A 592 23.73 -26.80 19.51
C ASP A 592 23.38 -25.44 20.12
N ALA A 593 23.93 -24.36 19.57
CA ALA A 593 23.64 -22.99 20.01
C ALA A 593 22.17 -22.61 19.78
N ALA A 594 21.62 -22.89 18.59
CA ALA A 594 20.21 -22.64 18.29
C ALA A 594 19.27 -23.49 19.16
N HIS A 595 19.57 -24.78 19.34
CA HIS A 595 18.80 -25.70 20.20
C HIS A 595 18.88 -25.33 21.68
N GLY A 596 19.97 -24.70 22.12
CA GLY A 596 20.12 -24.17 23.46
C GLY A 596 19.09 -23.08 23.81
N VAL A 597 18.65 -22.31 22.80
CA VAL A 597 17.60 -21.29 22.94
C VAL A 597 16.21 -21.89 22.72
N ASN A 598 16.04 -22.64 21.63
CA ASN A 598 14.77 -23.27 21.26
C ASN A 598 15.01 -24.71 20.82
N SER A 599 14.70 -25.67 21.69
CA SER A 599 14.89 -27.11 21.42
C SER A 599 14.00 -27.65 20.29
N SER A 600 12.99 -26.89 19.84
CA SER A 600 12.08 -27.29 18.76
C SER A 600 12.43 -26.70 17.39
N ILE A 601 13.49 -25.89 17.31
CA ILE A 601 13.95 -25.25 16.06
C ILE A 601 14.52 -26.29 15.10
N ILE A 602 14.20 -26.15 13.82
CA ILE A 602 14.76 -27.03 12.78
C ILE A 602 16.09 -26.44 12.33
N VAL A 603 17.15 -27.25 12.27
CA VAL A 603 18.45 -26.80 11.77
C VAL A 603 18.80 -27.51 10.47
N LEU A 604 19.18 -26.74 9.46
CA LEU A 604 19.66 -27.23 8.16
C LEU A 604 21.11 -26.79 7.94
N CYS A 605 21.86 -27.49 7.08
CA CYS A 605 23.21 -27.07 6.68
C CYS A 605 23.24 -26.52 5.24
N HIS A 606 24.18 -25.61 4.96
CA HIS A 606 24.37 -25.00 3.64
C HIS A 606 25.83 -24.53 3.43
N GLY A 607 26.27 -24.50 2.17
CA GLY A 607 27.45 -23.74 1.76
C GLY A 607 28.79 -24.44 1.94
N GLY A 608 29.86 -23.70 1.67
CA GLY A 608 31.24 -24.19 1.76
C GLY A 608 31.48 -25.43 0.88
N PRO A 609 32.08 -26.50 1.41
CA PRO A 609 32.30 -27.75 0.68
C PRO A 609 31.03 -28.61 0.49
N ILE A 610 29.89 -28.24 1.11
CA ILE A 610 28.65 -29.02 1.05
C ILE A 610 27.93 -28.71 -0.26
N SER A 611 28.32 -29.39 -1.34
CA SER A 611 27.92 -29.01 -2.71
C SER A 611 27.16 -30.09 -3.48
N SER A 612 27.12 -31.32 -2.95
CA SER A 612 26.46 -32.48 -3.55
C SER A 612 25.63 -33.26 -2.52
N PRO A 613 24.72 -34.16 -2.97
CA PRO A 613 23.98 -35.03 -2.06
C PRO A 613 24.87 -35.88 -1.15
N SER A 614 26.02 -36.36 -1.64
CA SER A 614 26.98 -37.12 -0.83
C SER A 614 27.64 -36.27 0.27
N ASP A 615 27.91 -34.99 -0.02
CA ASP A 615 28.48 -34.09 0.99
C ASP A 615 27.44 -33.76 2.08
N ALA A 616 26.20 -33.51 1.68
CA ALA A 616 25.09 -33.29 2.60
C ALA A 616 24.86 -34.53 3.48
N GLU A 617 24.83 -35.73 2.88
CA GLU A 617 24.74 -36.99 3.62
C GLU A 617 25.91 -37.19 4.59
N PHE A 618 27.14 -36.82 4.19
CA PHE A 618 28.31 -36.90 5.04
C PHE A 618 28.16 -36.07 6.32
N VAL A 619 27.66 -34.84 6.19
CA VAL A 619 27.41 -33.92 7.30
C VAL A 619 26.25 -34.40 8.17
N LEU A 620 25.12 -34.76 7.57
CA LEU A 620 23.93 -35.21 8.29
C LEU A 620 24.19 -36.49 9.11
N LYS A 621 25.01 -37.42 8.61
CA LYS A 621 25.39 -38.64 9.35
C LYS A 621 26.35 -38.39 10.52
N ARG A 622 27.00 -37.23 10.58
CA ARG A 622 28.04 -36.89 11.57
C ARG A 622 27.65 -35.72 12.48
N THR A 623 26.46 -35.19 12.29
CA THR A 623 25.85 -34.19 13.16
C THR A 623 24.64 -34.81 13.86
N LYS A 624 24.23 -34.21 14.98
CA LYS A 624 23.04 -34.56 15.75
C LYS A 624 22.04 -33.44 15.59
N GLU A 625 20.76 -33.80 15.43
CA GLU A 625 19.65 -32.85 15.35
C GLU A 625 19.70 -31.84 14.18
N VAL A 626 20.63 -32.00 13.24
CA VAL A 626 20.61 -31.31 11.94
C VAL A 626 19.73 -32.12 11.01
N ARG A 627 18.64 -31.51 10.53
CA ARG A 627 17.50 -32.21 9.95
C ARG A 627 17.44 -32.15 8.42
N GLY A 628 18.43 -31.54 7.77
CA GLY A 628 18.45 -31.47 6.33
C GLY A 628 19.44 -30.48 5.73
N PHE A 629 19.21 -30.13 4.48
CA PHE A 629 20.12 -29.35 3.67
C PHE A 629 19.38 -28.26 2.90
N TYR A 630 19.97 -27.08 2.83
CA TYR A 630 19.49 -25.99 1.98
C TYR A 630 20.43 -25.86 0.78
N GLY A 631 19.94 -26.04 -0.44
CA GLY A 631 20.76 -26.03 -1.65
C GLY A 631 20.35 -24.94 -2.62
N ALA A 632 21.26 -24.04 -2.95
CA ALA A 632 21.01 -22.99 -3.93
C ALA A 632 21.73 -23.31 -5.25
N SER A 633 23.04 -23.03 -5.30
CA SER A 633 23.89 -23.37 -6.45
C SER A 633 23.90 -24.87 -6.78
N SER A 634 23.83 -25.72 -5.75
CA SER A 634 23.91 -27.18 -5.87
C SER A 634 22.64 -27.84 -6.43
N LEU A 635 21.46 -27.22 -6.25
CA LEU A 635 20.20 -27.77 -6.75
C LEU A 635 19.75 -27.17 -8.08
N GLU A 636 20.23 -25.97 -8.41
CA GLU A 636 19.84 -25.29 -9.64
C GLU A 636 21.00 -25.20 -10.64
N ARG A 637 22.01 -24.37 -10.33
CA ARG A 637 23.06 -23.98 -11.28
C ARG A 637 23.89 -25.19 -11.75
N LEU A 638 24.42 -25.99 -10.83
CA LEU A 638 25.32 -27.10 -11.19
C LEU A 638 24.62 -28.16 -12.07
N PRO A 639 23.39 -28.62 -11.73
CA PRO A 639 22.64 -29.51 -12.62
C PRO A 639 22.38 -28.91 -14.00
N VAL A 640 22.00 -27.63 -14.07
CA VAL A 640 21.73 -26.95 -15.35
C VAL A 640 22.99 -26.82 -16.22
N GLU A 641 24.12 -26.41 -15.63
CA GLU A 641 25.41 -26.33 -16.32
C GLU A 641 25.78 -27.68 -16.96
N GLN A 642 25.64 -28.77 -16.21
CA GLN A 642 25.95 -30.13 -16.68
C GLN A 642 24.99 -30.59 -17.78
N ALA A 643 23.68 -30.40 -17.58
CA ALA A 643 22.66 -30.86 -18.51
C ALA A 643 22.75 -30.16 -19.87
N ILE A 644 22.85 -28.83 -19.88
CA ILE A 644 22.98 -28.04 -21.11
C ILE A 644 24.27 -28.40 -21.84
N THR A 645 25.40 -28.43 -21.12
CA THR A 645 26.71 -28.73 -21.72
C THR A 645 26.73 -30.13 -22.33
N SER A 646 26.21 -31.12 -21.62
CA SER A 646 26.21 -32.51 -22.09
C SER A 646 25.30 -32.69 -23.31
N THR A 647 24.13 -32.05 -23.31
CA THR A 647 23.19 -32.08 -24.44
C THR A 647 23.81 -31.46 -25.70
N VAL A 648 24.45 -30.29 -25.57
CA VAL A 648 25.13 -29.64 -26.70
C VAL A 648 26.29 -30.50 -27.22
N LYS A 649 27.08 -31.12 -26.33
CA LYS A 649 28.15 -32.06 -26.73
C LYS A 649 27.60 -33.25 -27.51
N GLN A 650 26.45 -33.80 -27.12
CA GLN A 650 25.79 -34.88 -27.85
C GLN A 650 25.40 -34.44 -29.26
N TYR A 651 24.76 -33.27 -29.43
CA TYR A 651 24.45 -32.74 -30.76
C TYR A 651 25.70 -32.52 -31.62
N LYS A 652 26.78 -32.00 -31.03
CA LYS A 652 28.06 -31.80 -31.73
C LYS A 652 28.78 -33.11 -32.08
N SER A 653 28.40 -34.23 -31.48
CA SER A 653 28.94 -35.55 -31.80
C SER A 653 28.26 -36.24 -32.99
N ILE A 654 27.19 -35.65 -33.53
CA ILE A 654 26.51 -36.15 -34.74
C ILE A 654 27.47 -36.02 -35.92
N SER A 655 27.82 -37.16 -36.54
CA SER A 655 28.60 -37.20 -37.77
C SER A 655 27.70 -36.87 -38.96
N ILE A 656 28.11 -35.91 -39.79
CA ILE A 656 27.45 -35.58 -41.06
C ILE A 656 28.42 -36.04 -42.15
N MET A 657 27.99 -37.03 -42.96
CA MET A 657 28.71 -37.49 -44.15
C MET A 657 28.46 -36.57 -45.35
#